data_AF-A0A2G3PV02-F1
#
_entry.id   AF-A0A2G3PV02-F1
#
_cell.length_a   1.000
_cell.length_b   1.000
_cell.length_c   1.000
_cell.angle_alpha   90.00
_cell.angle_beta   90.00
_cell.angle_gamma   90.00
#
_symmetry.space_group_name_H-M   'P 1'
#
loop_
_entity.id
_entity.type
_entity.pdbx_description
1 polymer ?
#
loop_
_entity_poly.entity_id
_entity_poly.type
_entity_poly.pdbx_seq_one_letter_code
_entity_poly.pdbx_strand_id
1 'polypeptide(L)'
;MKSKEAKKVMKTRALRDLKVLAWKVNPLQEPIMYYSVVFPKKWYDLLYGWYQKIHQRGDVKLPTSSLNGAMNALPVSLIEAKDFEKDKWDWLKLLRPVDPTIIFEVFKSWVAIEFINHNKVTEELKKEFRDGLSSFQLQDLEVVEETLDLREFNQFDNGTVDIPKMSYSMLPNYMMTYIAEEKIPIMIHGKAYYFLKASGRNVNELIAYPVQGLDGNYYSLGVSFKLITLPDSGYPVMKLITKVKRWANGKYIKKVSRKGNTTVFIKYNHKEERLADVGSTLGIEHLQYNRSKEQFIWCENTKEILENAKMVYLPEIENIFNESESYLTEDNRYTLLVTHNKDNSYDHSVQAGITMSEKNKIFNEISKLFDFIVPIEKDELRPIKCRLSKNILGKEKEKILTNYLKAASEQFTEINLEILWLREEVPDLFINWFKRSLENEDQVKWYNDDTTFEYNELRVNIRSKYSEGLTTKMTNYEEKVLSVKECLTDATGVVMTVVEILDKKNAEYTKGGDPKFAIRKGLYQCDRVNQFLNVNTKLSDAIIENVIRELFRQLGIYIALPQTTGLKGMPQKLDIVGFKLLSSNKNQYKDALEVPIAISTSTYDGQIMVKTPFSSGWISYYEAVLQLGKMKYQKYDKRKKNRDLSVDTLNRFFIEILNELKDMDALVIVDVSNRMNTLLPTFQNKNIIIQGTNTEYKKLRLIRVKANDENPEYVGEQDGVQEDFLTGVWGLTDNVFYSVEKKGLTFKKVNSKLPKLDYPRFVVKYPRMVEIVPVKLLEEDNKDEYVYFTHKMRGMNSMYEDYTKMPFVIHLGEKLQEVLEIK
;
A
#
# COMPACT_ATOMS: atom_id res chain seq x y z
N MET A 1 -10.30 28.00 -51.54
CA MET A 1 -10.84 28.29 -50.19
C MET A 1 -11.54 27.10 -49.51
N LYS A 2 -12.18 26.17 -50.22
CA LYS A 2 -12.89 25.01 -49.61
C LYS A 2 -12.03 23.87 -48.98
N SER A 3 -10.68 23.92 -49.07
CA SER A 3 -9.81 22.86 -48.50
C SER A 3 -9.17 23.20 -47.15
N LYS A 4 -9.29 24.45 -46.67
CA LYS A 4 -8.79 24.88 -45.35
C LYS A 4 -9.85 24.75 -44.25
N GLU A 5 -11.14 24.85 -44.56
CA GLU A 5 -12.22 24.65 -43.58
C GLU A 5 -12.49 23.16 -43.30
N ALA A 6 -12.42 22.28 -44.32
CA ALA A 6 -12.55 20.83 -44.10
C ALA A 6 -11.41 20.23 -43.25
N LYS A 7 -10.19 20.81 -43.30
CA LYS A 7 -9.08 20.42 -42.42
C LYS A 7 -9.15 21.04 -41.01
N LYS A 8 -10.00 22.04 -40.79
CA LYS A 8 -10.22 22.65 -39.46
C LYS A 8 -11.28 21.92 -38.64
N VAL A 9 -12.12 21.11 -39.28
CA VAL A 9 -13.19 20.30 -38.65
C VAL A 9 -12.73 18.88 -38.24
N MET A 10 -11.56 18.41 -38.67
CA MET A 10 -11.02 17.08 -38.34
C MET A 10 -9.88 17.05 -37.30
N LYS A 11 -9.80 18.05 -36.41
CA LYS A 11 -8.84 18.05 -35.28
C LYS A 11 -9.40 18.58 -33.96
N THR A 12 -10.71 18.51 -33.75
CA THR A 12 -11.26 18.47 -32.39
C THR A 12 -10.90 17.10 -31.83
N ARG A 13 -9.78 17.02 -31.11
CA ARG A 13 -9.44 15.85 -30.30
C ARG A 13 -10.61 15.65 -29.36
N ALA A 14 -11.41 14.60 -29.56
CA ALA A 14 -12.54 14.27 -28.67
C ALA A 14 -12.05 14.42 -27.23
N LEU A 15 -12.75 15.26 -26.44
CA LEU A 15 -12.44 15.43 -25.03
C LEU A 15 -12.67 14.06 -24.39
N ARG A 16 -11.57 13.44 -23.97
CA ARG A 16 -11.63 12.23 -23.18
C ARG A 16 -11.98 12.64 -21.76
N ASP A 17 -12.99 12.01 -21.20
CA ASP A 17 -13.53 12.40 -19.91
C ASP A 17 -13.32 11.32 -18.86
N LEU A 18 -13.21 11.73 -17.60
CA LEU A 18 -12.96 10.83 -16.47
C LEU A 18 -14.30 10.28 -15.99
N LYS A 19 -14.40 8.96 -15.87
CA LYS A 19 -15.44 8.29 -15.10
C LYS A 19 -14.80 7.64 -13.88
N VAL A 20 -15.26 7.99 -12.68
CA VAL A 20 -14.85 7.30 -11.44
C VAL A 20 -15.76 6.09 -11.22
N LEU A 21 -15.18 4.97 -10.78
CA LEU A 21 -15.92 3.76 -10.46
C LEU A 21 -16.32 3.78 -8.97
N ALA A 22 -17.16 4.75 -8.63
CA ALA A 22 -17.73 4.93 -7.31
C ALA A 22 -19.15 5.50 -7.40
N TRP A 23 -19.92 5.28 -6.34
CA TRP A 23 -21.28 5.76 -6.20
C TRP A 23 -21.40 6.71 -5.01
N LYS A 24 -22.24 7.73 -5.14
CA LYS A 24 -22.82 8.40 -3.99
C LYS A 24 -23.77 7.43 -3.30
N VAL A 25 -23.79 7.44 -1.98
CA VAL A 25 -24.79 6.73 -1.19
C VAL A 25 -25.84 7.75 -0.78
N ASN A 26 -27.07 7.54 -1.22
CA ASN A 26 -28.23 8.28 -0.74
C ASN A 26 -28.70 7.70 0.59
N PRO A 27 -29.43 8.49 1.39
CA PRO A 27 -30.08 7.96 2.58
C PRO A 27 -30.99 6.77 2.21
N LEU A 28 -30.97 5.74 3.04
CA LEU A 28 -31.78 4.55 2.82
C LEU A 28 -33.25 4.84 3.14
N GLN A 29 -34.16 4.09 2.52
CA GLN A 29 -35.58 4.17 2.87
C GLN A 29 -35.85 3.47 4.21
N GLU A 30 -35.20 2.32 4.41
CA GLU A 30 -35.35 1.47 5.59
C GLU A 30 -33.99 1.26 6.29
N PRO A 31 -33.97 1.11 7.61
CA PRO A 31 -32.74 0.79 8.33
C PRO A 31 -32.24 -0.62 7.97
N ILE A 32 -30.93 -0.84 8.12
CA ILE A 32 -30.35 -2.16 7.91
C ILE A 32 -30.45 -2.95 9.21
N MET A 33 -31.23 -4.03 9.17
CA MET A 33 -31.31 -5.00 10.27
C MET A 33 -30.03 -5.82 10.36
N TYR A 34 -29.55 -6.06 11.57
CA TYR A 34 -28.44 -6.96 11.84
C TYR A 34 -28.56 -7.56 13.25
N TYR A 35 -27.79 -8.61 13.51
CA TYR A 35 -27.82 -9.33 14.79
C TYR A 35 -26.50 -9.17 15.49
N SER A 36 -26.55 -8.96 16.81
CA SER A 36 -25.38 -8.86 17.65
C SER A 36 -25.40 -9.91 18.75
N VAL A 37 -24.22 -10.41 19.08
CA VAL A 37 -24.04 -11.38 20.17
C VAL A 37 -23.12 -10.76 21.19
N VAL A 38 -23.62 -10.67 22.42
CA VAL A 38 -22.86 -10.18 23.57
C VAL A 38 -22.23 -11.36 24.30
N PHE A 39 -20.92 -11.30 24.54
CA PHE A 39 -20.24 -12.32 25.34
C PHE A 39 -20.59 -12.14 26.83
N PRO A 40 -21.15 -13.15 27.52
CA PRO A 40 -21.63 -12.97 28.88
C PRO A 40 -20.48 -12.63 29.84
N LYS A 41 -20.59 -11.51 30.56
CA LYS A 41 -19.57 -11.07 31.53
C LYS A 41 -19.23 -12.15 32.55
N LYS A 42 -20.24 -12.86 33.07
CA LYS A 42 -20.03 -13.96 34.03
C LYS A 42 -19.20 -15.11 33.45
N TRP A 43 -19.28 -15.35 32.14
CA TRP A 43 -18.44 -16.35 31.49
C TRP A 43 -16.99 -15.86 31.41
N TYR A 44 -16.80 -14.59 31.06
CA TYR A 44 -15.48 -13.98 31.00
C TYR A 44 -14.78 -14.03 32.36
N ASP A 45 -15.45 -13.60 33.44
CA ASP A 45 -14.87 -13.55 34.78
C ASP A 45 -14.40 -14.94 35.24
N LEU A 46 -15.22 -15.98 34.98
CA LEU A 46 -14.88 -17.37 35.31
C LEU A 46 -13.68 -17.85 34.49
N LEU A 47 -13.71 -17.68 33.16
CA LEU A 47 -12.63 -18.12 32.27
C LEU A 47 -11.33 -17.36 32.52
N TYR A 48 -11.40 -16.08 32.86
CA TYR A 48 -10.25 -15.27 33.22
C TYR A 48 -9.57 -15.84 34.48
N GLY A 49 -10.35 -16.15 35.51
CA GLY A 49 -9.85 -16.81 36.72
C GLY A 49 -9.22 -18.18 36.44
N TRP A 50 -9.85 -18.99 35.56
CA TRP A 50 -9.26 -20.27 35.13
C TRP A 50 -7.94 -20.07 34.43
N TYR A 51 -7.87 -19.13 33.48
CA TYR A 51 -6.67 -18.90 32.69
C TYR A 51 -5.51 -18.31 33.52
N GLN A 52 -5.81 -17.53 34.57
CA GLN A 52 -4.83 -17.12 35.58
C GLN A 52 -4.23 -18.33 36.32
N LYS A 53 -5.05 -19.32 36.69
CA LYS A 53 -4.57 -20.57 37.32
C LYS A 53 -3.71 -21.40 36.36
N ILE A 54 -4.10 -21.50 35.08
CA ILE A 54 -3.34 -22.24 34.04
C ILE A 54 -1.92 -21.66 33.85
N HIS A 55 -1.79 -20.33 33.83
CA HIS A 55 -0.52 -19.65 33.57
C HIS A 55 0.18 -19.11 34.82
N GLN A 56 -0.40 -19.27 36.00
CA GLN A 56 0.14 -18.85 37.30
C GLN A 56 0.58 -17.38 37.32
N ARG A 57 -0.23 -16.49 36.75
CA ARG A 57 0.04 -15.04 36.68
C ARG A 57 -1.24 -14.22 36.79
N GLY A 58 -1.13 -13.02 37.36
CA GLY A 58 -2.28 -12.14 37.61
C GLY A 58 -2.83 -11.44 36.35
N ASP A 59 -1.99 -11.15 35.37
CA ASP A 59 -2.41 -10.52 34.11
C ASP A 59 -2.35 -11.53 32.96
N VAL A 60 -3.51 -11.80 32.37
CA VAL A 60 -3.67 -12.78 31.28
C VAL A 60 -4.58 -12.24 30.19
N LYS A 61 -4.39 -12.69 28.94
CA LYS A 61 -5.33 -12.47 27.84
C LYS A 61 -5.92 -13.81 27.43
N LEU A 62 -7.25 -13.92 27.44
CA LEU A 62 -7.94 -15.15 27.01
C LEU A 62 -7.56 -15.53 25.56
N PRO A 63 -7.50 -16.84 25.24
CA PRO A 63 -7.13 -17.33 23.91
C PRO A 63 -8.31 -17.21 22.93
N THR A 64 -8.78 -15.99 22.66
CA THR A 64 -9.97 -15.73 21.83
C THR A 64 -9.74 -15.92 20.34
N SER A 65 -8.48 -16.04 19.91
CA SER A 65 -8.12 -16.26 18.51
C SER A 65 -8.70 -17.55 17.95
N SER A 66 -8.66 -18.65 18.72
CA SER A 66 -9.18 -19.95 18.33
C SER A 66 -10.72 -20.00 18.27
N LEU A 67 -11.39 -19.39 19.25
CA LEU A 67 -12.86 -19.24 19.23
C LEU A 67 -13.32 -18.41 18.03
N ASN A 68 -12.68 -17.26 17.79
CA ASN A 68 -13.00 -16.41 16.65
C ASN A 68 -12.63 -17.11 15.32
N GLY A 69 -11.56 -17.91 15.29
CA GLY A 69 -11.20 -18.76 14.15
C GLY A 69 -12.31 -19.75 13.80
N ALA A 70 -12.78 -20.51 14.79
CA ALA A 70 -13.90 -21.43 14.64
C ALA A 70 -15.18 -20.76 14.14
N MET A 71 -15.54 -19.59 14.66
CA MET A 71 -16.69 -18.84 14.16
C MET A 71 -16.52 -18.34 12.72
N ASN A 72 -15.31 -17.92 12.31
CA ASN A 72 -15.02 -17.51 10.93
C ASN A 72 -15.05 -18.69 9.94
N ALA A 73 -14.68 -19.89 10.39
CA ALA A 73 -14.69 -21.09 9.56
C ALA A 73 -16.11 -21.58 9.25
N LEU A 74 -17.12 -21.16 10.01
CA LEU A 74 -18.53 -21.47 9.75
C LEU A 74 -19.14 -20.46 8.77
N PRO A 75 -20.07 -20.89 7.90
CA PRO A 75 -20.71 -20.01 6.94
C PRO A 75 -21.86 -19.21 7.60
N VAL A 76 -21.64 -18.49 8.71
CA VAL A 76 -22.72 -17.87 9.50
C VAL A 76 -22.97 -16.38 9.20
N SER A 77 -22.69 -15.93 7.96
CA SER A 77 -22.84 -14.51 7.56
C SER A 77 -22.18 -13.50 8.51
N LEU A 78 -21.04 -13.91 9.10
CA LEU A 78 -20.26 -13.13 10.06
C LEU A 78 -19.70 -11.86 9.43
N ILE A 79 -19.98 -10.71 10.03
CA ILE A 79 -19.44 -9.41 9.60
C ILE A 79 -18.17 -9.07 10.39
N GLU A 80 -18.25 -9.28 11.70
CA GLU A 80 -17.20 -8.92 12.64
C GLU A 80 -17.19 -9.91 13.81
N ALA A 81 -15.99 -10.31 14.23
CA ALA A 81 -15.74 -11.01 15.48
C ALA A 81 -14.61 -10.29 16.24
N LYS A 82 -14.90 -9.83 17.46
CA LYS A 82 -13.95 -9.07 18.29
C LYS A 82 -13.28 -9.95 19.35
N ASP A 83 -12.07 -9.57 19.74
CA ASP A 83 -11.45 -10.11 20.95
C ASP A 83 -12.13 -9.48 22.18
N PHE A 84 -12.17 -10.22 23.28
CA PHE A 84 -12.71 -9.70 24.54
C PHE A 84 -11.75 -8.70 25.17
N GLU A 85 -12.25 -7.51 25.49
CA GLU A 85 -11.55 -6.51 26.30
C GLU A 85 -12.32 -6.30 27.61
N LYS A 86 -11.61 -5.95 28.68
CA LYS A 86 -12.24 -5.62 29.95
C LYS A 86 -13.28 -4.51 29.72
N ASP A 87 -14.49 -4.74 30.21
CA ASP A 87 -15.64 -3.82 30.10
C ASP A 87 -16.18 -3.60 28.67
N LYS A 88 -15.81 -4.47 27.70
CA LYS A 88 -16.40 -4.50 26.36
C LYS A 88 -16.80 -5.92 25.96
N TRP A 89 -18.09 -6.13 25.84
CA TRP A 89 -18.68 -7.46 25.69
C TRP A 89 -19.26 -7.74 24.29
N ASP A 90 -19.24 -6.75 23.39
CA ASP A 90 -19.61 -6.95 21.99
C ASP A 90 -18.71 -8.00 21.35
N TRP A 91 -19.29 -9.11 20.90
CA TRP A 91 -18.51 -10.22 20.35
C TRP A 91 -18.71 -10.40 18.85
N LEU A 92 -19.92 -10.82 18.43
CA LEU A 92 -20.22 -11.11 17.03
C LEU A 92 -21.22 -10.10 16.47
N LYS A 93 -21.06 -9.75 15.20
CA LYS A 93 -22.07 -9.04 14.40
C LYS A 93 -22.35 -9.86 13.14
N LEU A 94 -23.62 -10.09 12.85
CA LEU A 94 -24.12 -11.02 11.81
C LEU A 94 -25.19 -10.32 10.98
N LEU A 95 -25.26 -10.58 9.67
CA LEU A 95 -26.34 -10.06 8.82
C LEU A 95 -27.62 -10.90 8.87
N ARG A 96 -27.54 -12.12 9.39
CA ARG A 96 -28.65 -13.05 9.50
C ARG A 96 -28.72 -13.58 10.93
N PRO A 97 -29.91 -13.95 11.40
CA PRO A 97 -30.02 -14.64 12.67
C PRO A 97 -29.26 -15.97 12.57
N VAL A 98 -28.60 -16.35 13.65
CA VAL A 98 -27.95 -17.65 13.79
C VAL A 98 -28.55 -18.34 15.00
N ASP A 99 -28.73 -19.65 14.91
CA ASP A 99 -29.17 -20.45 16.06
C ASP A 99 -28.13 -20.30 17.21
N PRO A 100 -28.53 -19.76 18.37
CA PRO A 100 -27.62 -19.60 19.51
C PRO A 100 -27.01 -20.91 19.98
N THR A 101 -27.64 -22.05 19.71
CA THR A 101 -27.09 -23.38 20.04
C THR A 101 -25.78 -23.64 19.30
N ILE A 102 -25.65 -23.17 18.05
CA ILE A 102 -24.42 -23.32 17.25
C ILE A 102 -23.28 -22.58 17.94
N ILE A 103 -23.51 -21.32 18.31
CA ILE A 103 -22.54 -20.49 19.02
C ILE A 103 -22.14 -21.16 20.35
N PHE A 104 -23.13 -21.66 21.09
CA PHE A 104 -22.91 -22.24 22.40
C PHE A 104 -22.11 -23.54 22.36
N GLU A 105 -22.40 -24.44 21.41
CA GLU A 105 -21.64 -25.69 21.25
C GLU A 105 -20.20 -25.43 20.83
N VAL A 106 -19.97 -24.48 19.91
CA VAL A 106 -18.61 -24.04 19.54
C VAL A 106 -17.88 -23.45 20.75
N PHE A 107 -18.56 -22.61 21.53
CA PHE A 107 -18.02 -22.04 22.77
C PHE A 107 -17.63 -23.13 23.79
N LYS A 108 -18.54 -24.06 24.10
CA LYS A 108 -18.25 -25.16 25.05
C LYS A 108 -17.08 -26.01 24.59
N SER A 109 -17.02 -26.29 23.29
CA SER A 109 -15.91 -27.03 22.70
C SER A 109 -14.58 -26.28 22.81
N TRP A 110 -14.58 -24.98 22.54
CA TRP A 110 -13.43 -24.11 22.77
C TRP A 110 -12.97 -24.12 24.23
N VAL A 111 -13.89 -24.02 25.20
CA VAL A 111 -13.56 -24.12 26.64
C VAL A 111 -12.91 -25.48 26.94
N ALA A 112 -13.48 -26.57 26.42
CA ALA A 112 -12.93 -27.91 26.63
C ALA A 112 -11.51 -28.05 26.09
N ILE A 113 -11.20 -27.46 24.93
CA ILE A 113 -9.90 -27.60 24.26
C ILE A 113 -8.86 -26.65 24.86
N GLU A 114 -9.17 -25.36 25.00
CA GLU A 114 -8.21 -24.34 25.40
C GLU A 114 -8.01 -24.21 26.92
N PHE A 115 -8.94 -24.72 27.73
CA PHE A 115 -8.86 -24.62 29.18
C PHE A 115 -8.75 -25.99 29.83
N ILE A 116 -9.68 -26.91 29.56
CA ILE A 116 -9.71 -28.20 30.25
C ILE A 116 -8.61 -29.14 29.75
N ASN A 117 -8.44 -29.24 28.44
CA ASN A 117 -7.45 -30.13 27.82
C ASN A 117 -6.08 -29.46 27.59
N HIS A 118 -5.90 -28.23 28.09
CA HIS A 118 -4.65 -27.52 27.96
C HIS A 118 -3.51 -28.27 28.68
N ASN A 119 -2.36 -28.38 28.02
CA ASN A 119 -1.21 -29.18 28.46
C ASN A 119 -0.57 -28.78 29.81
N LYS A 120 -1.02 -27.69 30.44
CA LYS A 120 -0.50 -27.16 31.71
C LYS A 120 -1.46 -27.42 32.88
N VAL A 121 -2.60 -28.04 32.62
CA VAL A 121 -3.68 -28.19 33.59
C VAL A 121 -3.56 -29.53 34.29
N THR A 122 -3.46 -29.50 35.62
CA THR A 122 -3.40 -30.68 36.48
C THR A 122 -4.76 -31.38 36.52
N GLU A 123 -4.80 -32.67 36.85
CA GLU A 123 -6.08 -33.41 36.96
C GLU A 123 -7.05 -32.79 37.99
N GLU A 124 -6.52 -32.19 39.05
CA GLU A 124 -7.30 -31.44 40.05
C GLU A 124 -8.00 -30.22 39.41
N LEU A 125 -7.27 -29.40 38.66
CA LEU A 125 -7.83 -28.26 37.95
C LEU A 125 -8.77 -28.70 36.82
N LYS A 126 -8.48 -29.82 36.14
CA LYS A 126 -9.40 -30.38 35.13
C LYS A 126 -10.74 -30.74 35.74
N LYS A 127 -10.74 -31.35 36.94
CA LYS A 127 -11.97 -31.65 37.66
C LYS A 127 -12.71 -30.36 38.01
N GLU A 128 -12.02 -29.37 38.59
CA GLU A 128 -12.59 -28.06 38.92
C GLU A 128 -13.23 -27.39 37.69
N PHE A 129 -12.52 -27.35 36.55
CA PHE A 129 -13.00 -26.71 35.33
C PHE A 129 -14.15 -27.49 34.67
N ARG A 130 -14.14 -28.83 34.73
CA ARG A 130 -15.28 -29.65 34.25
C ARG A 130 -16.52 -29.42 35.09
N ASP A 131 -16.38 -29.36 36.41
CA ASP A 131 -17.50 -29.08 37.31
C ASP A 131 -18.07 -27.68 37.01
N GLY A 132 -17.19 -26.70 36.81
CA GLY A 132 -17.58 -25.35 36.44
C GLY A 132 -18.12 -25.19 35.00
N LEU A 133 -17.87 -26.13 34.08
CA LEU A 133 -18.43 -26.10 32.73
C LEU A 133 -19.97 -26.13 32.74
N SER A 134 -20.56 -26.76 33.76
CA SER A 134 -22.01 -26.79 33.98
C SER A 134 -22.62 -25.42 34.30
N SER A 135 -21.80 -24.43 34.70
CA SER A 135 -22.28 -23.08 35.01
C SER A 135 -22.57 -22.22 33.78
N PHE A 136 -22.03 -22.59 32.62
CA PHE A 136 -22.34 -21.93 31.35
C PHE A 136 -23.70 -22.43 30.84
N GLN A 137 -24.66 -21.53 30.63
CA GLN A 137 -26.01 -21.88 30.21
C GLN A 137 -26.34 -21.21 28.88
N LEU A 138 -27.02 -21.92 27.96
CA LEU A 138 -27.39 -21.38 26.65
C LEU A 138 -28.15 -20.04 26.75
N GLN A 139 -29.04 -19.94 27.74
CA GLN A 139 -29.85 -18.73 28.03
C GLN A 139 -29.01 -17.49 28.40
N ASP A 140 -27.72 -17.68 28.69
CA ASP A 140 -26.81 -16.56 28.95
C ASP A 140 -26.39 -15.86 27.66
N LEU A 141 -26.46 -16.54 26.51
CA LEU A 141 -26.18 -15.93 25.21
C LEU A 141 -27.37 -15.12 24.75
N GLU A 142 -27.15 -13.81 24.68
CA GLU A 142 -28.11 -12.88 24.14
C GLU A 142 -27.78 -12.59 22.67
N VAL A 143 -28.69 -12.97 21.77
CA VAL A 143 -28.66 -12.55 20.37
C VAL A 143 -29.67 -11.41 20.21
N VAL A 144 -29.14 -10.20 20.11
CA VAL A 144 -29.93 -8.97 20.05
C VAL A 144 -30.08 -8.56 18.60
N GLU A 145 -31.33 -8.36 18.17
CA GLU A 145 -31.63 -7.70 16.90
C GLU A 145 -31.38 -6.20 17.04
N GLU A 146 -30.56 -5.65 16.15
CA GLU A 146 -30.19 -4.25 16.13
C GLU A 146 -30.47 -3.66 14.74
N THR A 147 -30.62 -2.34 14.68
CA THR A 147 -30.88 -1.60 13.44
C THR A 147 -29.81 -0.56 13.22
N LEU A 148 -29.20 -0.55 12.04
CA LEU A 148 -28.32 0.54 11.61
C LEU A 148 -29.15 1.54 10.80
N ASP A 149 -29.44 2.69 11.41
CA ASP A 149 -30.17 3.76 10.77
C ASP A 149 -29.25 4.62 9.87
N LEU A 150 -29.63 4.72 8.61
CA LEU A 150 -28.97 5.48 7.55
C LEU A 150 -30.00 6.25 6.71
N ARG A 151 -31.18 6.53 7.27
CA ARG A 151 -32.27 7.28 6.62
C ARG A 151 -32.02 8.78 6.57
N GLU A 152 -31.11 9.27 7.41
CA GLU A 152 -30.64 10.65 7.43
C GLU A 152 -29.13 10.67 7.65
N PHE A 153 -28.48 11.67 7.07
CA PHE A 153 -27.05 11.90 7.28
C PHE A 153 -26.83 13.23 7.99
N ASN A 154 -26.11 13.18 9.11
CA ASN A 154 -25.60 14.38 9.74
C ASN A 154 -24.34 14.85 8.99
N GLN A 155 -23.86 16.04 9.31
CA GLN A 155 -22.60 16.56 8.79
C GLN A 155 -21.78 17.14 9.94
N PHE A 156 -20.46 16.99 9.84
CA PHE A 156 -19.51 17.76 10.63
C PHE A 156 -19.47 19.21 10.15
N ASP A 157 -18.92 20.10 10.98
CA ASP A 157 -18.79 21.54 10.68
C ASP A 157 -18.07 21.85 9.37
N ASN A 158 -17.24 20.93 8.89
CA ASN A 158 -16.50 21.06 7.63
C ASN A 158 -17.25 20.53 6.39
N GLY A 159 -18.56 20.25 6.52
CA GLY A 159 -19.42 19.73 5.44
C GLY A 159 -19.23 18.23 5.13
N THR A 160 -18.33 17.54 5.84
CA THR A 160 -18.15 16.09 5.69
C THR A 160 -19.33 15.37 6.31
N VAL A 161 -19.88 14.38 5.61
CA VAL A 161 -20.93 13.52 6.15
C VAL A 161 -20.49 12.81 7.44
N ASP A 162 -21.35 12.83 8.45
CA ASP A 162 -21.22 12.06 9.69
C ASP A 162 -22.18 10.87 9.65
N ILE A 163 -21.59 9.67 9.70
CA ILE A 163 -22.31 8.40 9.67
C ILE A 163 -21.80 7.48 10.78
N PRO A 164 -22.67 6.61 11.34
CA PRO A 164 -22.26 5.67 12.38
C PRO A 164 -21.05 4.82 11.94
N LYS A 165 -20.11 4.58 12.85
CA LYS A 165 -18.87 3.84 12.56
C LYS A 165 -19.11 2.43 11.98
N MET A 166 -20.22 1.78 12.37
CA MET A 166 -20.59 0.45 11.87
C MET A 166 -20.94 0.45 10.38
N SER A 167 -21.37 1.58 9.82
CA SER A 167 -21.76 1.72 8.41
C SER A 167 -20.64 1.35 7.44
N TYR A 168 -19.39 1.63 7.82
CA TYR A 168 -18.21 1.36 6.99
C TYR A 168 -17.96 -0.14 6.75
N SER A 169 -18.40 -1.02 7.66
CA SER A 169 -18.34 -2.47 7.50
C SER A 169 -19.67 -3.06 7.07
N MET A 170 -20.78 -2.56 7.63
CA MET A 170 -22.13 -3.11 7.47
C MET A 170 -22.67 -2.94 6.05
N LEU A 171 -22.67 -1.72 5.50
CA LEU A 171 -23.28 -1.44 4.20
C LEU A 171 -22.58 -2.18 3.02
N PRO A 172 -21.22 -2.21 2.93
CA PRO A 172 -20.54 -3.07 1.97
C PRO A 172 -20.90 -4.56 2.11
N ASN A 173 -21.00 -5.06 3.34
CA ASN A 173 -21.35 -6.45 3.62
C ASN A 173 -22.78 -6.77 3.19
N TYR A 174 -23.72 -5.86 3.46
CA TYR A 174 -25.12 -5.97 3.07
C TYR A 174 -25.25 -6.13 1.55
N MET A 175 -24.61 -5.26 0.77
CA MET A 175 -24.61 -5.36 -0.70
C MET A 175 -24.06 -6.70 -1.20
N MET A 176 -22.95 -7.20 -0.62
CA MET A 176 -22.37 -8.47 -1.04
C MET A 176 -23.25 -9.66 -0.65
N THR A 177 -23.82 -9.63 0.54
CA THR A 177 -24.77 -10.65 0.99
C THR A 177 -25.96 -10.73 0.04
N TYR A 178 -26.56 -9.59 -0.30
CA TYR A 178 -27.66 -9.53 -1.25
C TYR A 178 -27.30 -10.14 -2.62
N ILE A 179 -26.18 -9.73 -3.22
CA ILE A 179 -25.72 -10.26 -4.52
C ILE A 179 -25.51 -11.79 -4.48
N ALA A 180 -24.89 -12.30 -3.41
CA ALA A 180 -24.55 -13.73 -3.31
C ALA A 180 -25.78 -14.60 -3.02
N GLU A 181 -26.71 -14.12 -2.18
CA GLU A 181 -27.89 -14.87 -1.74
C GLU A 181 -28.99 -14.89 -2.80
N GLU A 182 -29.26 -13.74 -3.43
CA GLU A 182 -30.20 -13.63 -4.55
C GLU A 182 -29.64 -14.25 -5.85
N LYS A 183 -28.39 -14.75 -5.80
CA LYS A 183 -27.67 -15.36 -6.94
C LYS A 183 -27.69 -14.47 -8.17
N ILE A 184 -27.53 -13.16 -7.98
CA ILE A 184 -27.59 -12.19 -9.08
C ILE A 184 -26.33 -12.36 -9.95
N PRO A 185 -26.48 -12.70 -11.25
CA PRO A 185 -25.34 -12.81 -12.14
C PRO A 185 -24.83 -11.41 -12.53
N ILE A 186 -23.51 -11.22 -12.52
CA ILE A 186 -22.89 -10.05 -13.16
C ILE A 186 -22.48 -10.44 -14.58
N MET A 187 -23.05 -9.75 -15.56
CA MET A 187 -22.78 -10.02 -16.98
C MET A 187 -21.52 -9.32 -17.46
N ILE A 188 -20.53 -10.09 -17.91
CA ILE A 188 -19.28 -9.56 -18.48
C ILE A 188 -19.04 -10.22 -19.83
N HIS A 189 -19.07 -9.42 -20.91
CA HIS A 189 -18.83 -9.89 -22.29
C HIS A 189 -19.78 -11.03 -22.72
N GLY A 190 -21.04 -10.99 -22.26
CA GLY A 190 -22.03 -12.02 -22.55
C GLY A 190 -21.94 -13.27 -21.66
N LYS A 191 -20.97 -13.35 -20.75
CA LYS A 191 -20.84 -14.43 -19.78
C LYS A 191 -21.38 -14.01 -18.41
N ALA A 192 -22.21 -14.87 -17.82
CA ALA A 192 -22.72 -14.70 -16.47
C ALA A 192 -21.69 -15.15 -15.43
N TYR A 193 -21.50 -14.34 -14.40
CA TYR A 193 -20.66 -14.65 -13.24
C TYR A 193 -21.51 -14.63 -11.97
N TYR A 194 -21.55 -15.75 -11.26
CA TYR A 194 -22.18 -15.88 -9.94
C TYR A 194 -21.13 -15.80 -8.85
N PHE A 195 -21.52 -15.37 -7.65
CA PHE A 195 -20.58 -15.09 -6.58
C PHE A 195 -20.96 -15.78 -5.27
N LEU A 196 -19.93 -16.22 -4.56
CA LEU A 196 -20.00 -16.59 -3.16
C LEU A 196 -19.40 -15.46 -2.33
N LYS A 197 -19.98 -15.17 -1.18
CA LYS A 197 -19.48 -14.17 -0.23
C LYS A 197 -18.47 -14.81 0.70
N ALA A 198 -17.31 -14.21 0.86
CA ALA A 198 -16.39 -14.51 1.95
C ALA A 198 -16.31 -13.30 2.89
N SER A 199 -16.60 -13.54 4.17
CA SER A 199 -16.53 -12.51 5.20
C SER A 199 -15.87 -13.06 6.46
N GLY A 200 -14.97 -12.28 7.03
CA GLY A 200 -14.26 -12.62 8.25
C GLY A 200 -13.19 -11.59 8.60
N ARG A 201 -12.31 -11.92 9.55
CA ARG A 201 -11.26 -10.99 10.01
C ARG A 201 -10.37 -10.51 8.85
N ASN A 202 -10.54 -9.26 8.43
CA ASN A 202 -9.86 -8.62 7.29
C ASN A 202 -10.17 -9.18 5.90
N VAL A 203 -11.23 -9.98 5.76
CA VAL A 203 -11.68 -10.51 4.46
C VAL A 203 -13.12 -10.12 4.25
N ASN A 204 -13.41 -9.45 3.14
CA ASN A 204 -14.76 -9.06 2.77
C ASN A 204 -14.84 -8.93 1.25
N GLU A 205 -15.24 -10.00 0.58
CA GLU A 205 -15.21 -10.09 -0.88
C GLU A 205 -16.23 -11.09 -1.43
N LEU A 206 -16.73 -10.78 -2.62
CA LEU A 206 -17.40 -11.70 -3.52
C LEU A 206 -16.37 -12.43 -4.37
N ILE A 207 -16.52 -13.74 -4.48
CA ILE A 207 -15.64 -14.64 -5.21
C ILE A 207 -16.46 -15.33 -6.28
N ALA A 208 -16.08 -15.13 -7.55
CA ALA A 208 -16.77 -15.76 -8.65
C ALA A 208 -16.63 -17.29 -8.59
N TYR A 209 -17.76 -17.98 -8.72
CA TYR A 209 -17.89 -19.43 -8.68
C TYR A 209 -18.86 -19.91 -9.79
N PRO A 210 -18.58 -21.04 -10.48
CA PRO A 210 -17.44 -21.96 -10.29
C PRO A 210 -16.09 -21.31 -10.63
N VAL A 211 -15.02 -21.86 -10.06
CA VAL A 211 -13.65 -21.38 -10.31
C VAL A 211 -13.26 -21.61 -11.78
N GLN A 212 -12.42 -20.73 -12.32
CA GLN A 212 -11.92 -20.87 -13.69
C GLN A 212 -10.59 -21.61 -13.71
N GLY A 213 -10.41 -22.48 -14.71
CA GLY A 213 -9.18 -23.24 -14.95
C GLY A 213 -8.40 -22.76 -16.18
N LEU A 214 -7.08 -22.82 -16.10
CA LEU A 214 -6.15 -22.60 -17.21
C LEU A 214 -4.93 -23.50 -17.00
N ASP A 215 -4.75 -24.56 -17.79
CA ASP A 215 -3.60 -25.47 -17.74
C ASP A 215 -3.26 -25.96 -16.30
N GLY A 216 -4.27 -26.46 -15.59
CA GLY A 216 -4.15 -26.93 -14.20
C GLY A 216 -3.85 -25.81 -13.18
N ASN A 217 -4.16 -24.56 -13.52
CA ASN A 217 -4.09 -23.40 -12.61
C ASN A 217 -5.48 -22.81 -12.45
N TYR A 218 -5.82 -22.40 -11.23
CA TYR A 218 -7.18 -21.96 -10.92
C TYR A 218 -7.22 -20.52 -10.45
N TYR A 219 -8.27 -19.81 -10.85
CA TYR A 219 -8.47 -18.40 -10.50
C TYR A 219 -9.95 -18.03 -10.49
N SER A 220 -10.26 -16.91 -9.84
CA SER A 220 -11.60 -16.33 -9.79
C SER A 220 -11.55 -14.81 -9.95
N LEU A 221 -12.62 -14.23 -10.46
CA LEU A 221 -12.89 -12.80 -10.33
C LEU A 221 -13.29 -12.51 -8.88
N GLY A 222 -12.67 -11.51 -8.28
CA GLY A 222 -13.01 -11.01 -6.95
C GLY A 222 -13.59 -9.59 -7.04
N VAL A 223 -14.67 -9.35 -6.32
CA VAL A 223 -15.33 -8.03 -6.19
C VAL A 223 -15.47 -7.68 -4.72
N SER A 224 -15.17 -6.44 -4.35
CA SER A 224 -15.35 -5.94 -2.98
C SER A 224 -15.87 -4.51 -3.04
N PHE A 225 -16.54 -4.09 -1.98
CA PHE A 225 -16.97 -2.70 -1.81
C PHE A 225 -16.27 -2.05 -0.60
N LYS A 226 -16.06 -0.75 -0.68
CA LYS A 226 -15.56 0.04 0.46
C LYS A 226 -16.31 1.36 0.54
N LEU A 227 -16.95 1.59 1.69
CA LEU A 227 -17.54 2.88 2.02
C LEU A 227 -16.44 3.84 2.50
N ILE A 228 -16.44 5.06 1.99
CA ILE A 228 -15.56 6.14 2.42
C ILE A 228 -16.37 7.43 2.57
N THR A 229 -15.84 8.39 3.32
CA THR A 229 -16.30 9.78 3.30
C THR A 229 -15.28 10.63 2.56
N LEU A 230 -15.71 11.78 2.07
CA LEU A 230 -14.84 12.77 1.44
C LEU A 230 -14.95 14.08 2.24
N PRO A 231 -13.86 14.87 2.35
CA PRO A 231 -13.95 16.21 2.92
C PRO A 231 -14.98 17.04 2.15
N ASP A 232 -15.78 17.83 2.86
CA ASP A 232 -16.72 18.78 2.25
C ASP A 232 -17.68 18.08 1.27
N SER A 233 -18.20 16.92 1.70
CA SER A 233 -19.16 16.11 0.96
C SER A 233 -20.26 15.66 1.89
N GLY A 234 -21.49 16.12 1.63
CA GLY A 234 -22.69 15.80 2.42
C GLY A 234 -23.22 14.38 2.23
N TYR A 235 -22.51 13.53 1.48
CA TYR A 235 -22.86 12.13 1.24
C TYR A 235 -21.63 11.22 1.38
N PRO A 236 -21.82 9.94 1.76
CA PRO A 236 -20.77 8.94 1.70
C PRO A 236 -20.59 8.42 0.28
N VAL A 237 -19.40 7.88 -0.01
CA VAL A 237 -19.05 7.32 -1.31
C VAL A 237 -18.78 5.81 -1.19
N MET A 238 -19.54 5.02 -1.92
CA MET A 238 -19.31 3.58 -2.07
C MET A 238 -18.38 3.33 -3.25
N LYS A 239 -17.29 2.61 -3.02
CA LYS A 239 -16.32 2.28 -4.07
C LYS A 239 -16.40 0.83 -4.52
N LEU A 240 -16.18 0.62 -5.81
CA LEU A 240 -15.91 -0.70 -6.38
C LEU A 240 -14.42 -1.04 -6.34
N ILE A 241 -14.09 -2.27 -5.93
CA ILE A 241 -12.74 -2.83 -5.99
C ILE A 241 -12.82 -4.17 -6.73
N THR A 242 -12.04 -4.33 -7.80
CA THR A 242 -11.99 -5.57 -8.59
C THR A 242 -10.59 -6.16 -8.56
N LYS A 243 -10.50 -7.49 -8.55
CA LYS A 243 -9.21 -8.21 -8.55
C LYS A 243 -9.33 -9.60 -9.14
N VAL A 244 -8.18 -10.18 -9.48
CA VAL A 244 -8.05 -11.61 -9.78
C VAL A 244 -7.55 -12.32 -8.53
N LYS A 245 -8.34 -13.28 -8.03
CA LYS A 245 -7.96 -14.23 -6.99
C LYS A 245 -7.32 -15.45 -7.64
N ARG A 246 -6.21 -15.93 -7.08
CA ARG A 246 -5.49 -17.10 -7.56
C ARG A 246 -5.54 -18.18 -6.49
N TRP A 247 -5.63 -19.41 -6.94
CA TRP A 247 -5.74 -20.56 -6.07
C TRP A 247 -4.48 -21.41 -6.17
N ALA A 248 -4.03 -21.92 -5.03
CA ALA A 248 -2.92 -22.85 -4.92
C ALA A 248 -3.35 -24.28 -5.25
N ASN A 249 -4.65 -24.59 -5.33
CA ASN A 249 -5.15 -25.89 -5.76
C ASN A 249 -4.49 -26.36 -7.08
N GLY A 250 -4.43 -27.68 -7.27
CA GLY A 250 -3.68 -28.31 -8.36
C GLY A 250 -2.18 -28.25 -8.09
N LYS A 251 -1.40 -27.91 -9.13
CA LYS A 251 0.08 -28.04 -9.09
C LYS A 251 0.79 -27.12 -8.09
N TYR A 252 0.10 -26.14 -7.50
CA TYR A 252 0.69 -25.19 -6.55
C TYR A 252 0.45 -25.57 -5.08
N ILE A 253 -0.32 -26.63 -4.77
CA ILE A 253 -0.71 -26.90 -3.38
C ILE A 253 0.51 -27.26 -2.53
N LYS A 254 1.42 -28.05 -3.11
CA LYS A 254 2.72 -28.40 -2.52
C LYS A 254 3.70 -27.22 -2.40
N LYS A 255 3.33 -26.06 -2.92
CA LYS A 255 4.15 -24.82 -2.99
C LYS A 255 3.58 -23.68 -2.14
N VAL A 256 2.55 -23.96 -1.34
CA VAL A 256 2.01 -23.04 -0.35
C VAL A 256 3.13 -22.59 0.59
N SER A 257 3.12 -21.30 0.94
CA SER A 257 4.20 -20.70 1.74
C SER A 257 4.31 -21.33 3.12
N ARG A 258 5.54 -21.67 3.50
CA ARG A 258 5.90 -22.05 4.89
C ARG A 258 6.07 -20.83 5.81
N LYS A 259 5.86 -19.61 5.28
CA LYS A 259 5.97 -18.35 6.01
C LYS A 259 4.59 -17.74 6.20
N GLY A 260 4.18 -17.58 7.45
CA GLY A 260 2.86 -17.05 7.78
C GLY A 260 1.73 -18.04 7.52
N ASN A 261 0.50 -17.53 7.56
CA ASN A 261 -0.72 -18.31 7.39
C ASN A 261 -1.22 -18.21 5.95
N THR A 262 -1.68 -19.32 5.38
CA THR A 262 -2.33 -19.36 4.07
C THR A 262 -3.83 -19.46 4.25
N THR A 263 -4.60 -18.56 3.64
CA THR A 263 -6.07 -18.55 3.77
C THR A 263 -6.68 -19.66 2.91
N VAL A 264 -7.68 -20.35 3.47
CA VAL A 264 -8.52 -21.35 2.82
C VAL A 264 -9.97 -20.90 2.96
N PHE A 265 -10.66 -20.80 1.83
CA PHE A 265 -12.11 -20.59 1.83
C PHE A 265 -12.83 -21.93 1.74
N ILE A 266 -13.88 -22.08 2.52
CA ILE A 266 -14.60 -23.35 2.70
C ILE A 266 -16.05 -23.12 2.28
N LYS A 267 -16.50 -23.84 1.26
CA LYS A 267 -17.91 -23.96 0.91
C LYS A 267 -18.41 -25.33 1.36
N TYR A 268 -19.54 -25.36 2.03
CA TYR A 268 -20.19 -26.56 2.51
C TYR A 268 -21.22 -27.04 1.47
N ASN A 269 -21.03 -28.24 0.91
CA ASN A 269 -21.81 -28.70 -0.25
C ASN A 269 -23.04 -29.54 0.13
N HIS A 270 -23.05 -30.20 1.29
CA HIS A 270 -24.15 -31.07 1.70
C HIS A 270 -24.99 -30.45 2.82
N LYS A 271 -26.32 -30.57 2.69
CA LYS A 271 -27.33 -29.96 3.58
C LYS A 271 -27.55 -30.70 4.92
N GLU A 272 -26.83 -31.79 5.18
CA GLU A 272 -27.06 -32.65 6.36
C GLU A 272 -26.45 -32.11 7.67
N GLU A 273 -25.73 -30.99 7.61
CA GLU A 273 -25.20 -30.31 8.79
C GLU A 273 -26.19 -29.26 9.31
N ARG A 274 -26.17 -28.97 10.61
CA ARG A 274 -26.98 -27.94 11.31
C ARG A 274 -26.88 -26.50 10.74
N LEU A 275 -26.23 -26.32 9.59
CA LEU A 275 -25.88 -25.08 8.90
C LEU A 275 -26.66 -24.92 7.57
N ALA A 276 -27.82 -25.55 7.44
CA ALA A 276 -28.50 -25.87 6.17
C ALA A 276 -28.94 -24.68 5.27
N ASP A 277 -28.77 -23.43 5.69
CA ASP A 277 -29.33 -22.25 4.99
C ASP A 277 -28.31 -21.21 4.47
N VAL A 278 -27.02 -21.57 4.35
CA VAL A 278 -25.98 -20.56 4.07
C VAL A 278 -25.09 -20.82 2.85
N GLY A 279 -25.66 -21.46 1.82
CA GLY A 279 -24.94 -21.90 0.61
C GLY A 279 -24.24 -20.82 -0.24
N SER A 280 -24.46 -19.53 0.05
CA SER A 280 -23.81 -18.40 -0.63
C SER A 280 -22.63 -17.81 0.17
N THR A 281 -22.42 -18.21 1.43
CA THR A 281 -21.33 -17.70 2.28
C THR A 281 -20.25 -18.76 2.47
N LEU A 282 -19.00 -18.33 2.39
CA LEU A 282 -17.80 -19.13 2.60
C LEU A 282 -17.31 -18.98 4.02
N GLY A 283 -17.01 -20.10 4.66
CA GLY A 283 -16.16 -20.16 5.84
C GLY A 283 -14.71 -19.79 5.48
N ILE A 284 -13.97 -19.29 6.46
CA ILE A 284 -12.56 -18.89 6.31
C ILE A 284 -11.72 -19.54 7.40
N GLU A 285 -10.69 -20.28 6.99
CA GLU A 285 -9.69 -20.83 7.90
C GLU A 285 -8.28 -20.69 7.30
N HIS A 286 -7.25 -21.09 8.05
CA HIS A 286 -5.86 -20.88 7.73
C HIS A 286 -5.01 -22.15 7.88
N LEU A 287 -4.13 -22.38 6.90
CA LEU A 287 -3.03 -23.34 7.02
C LEU A 287 -1.81 -22.64 7.62
N GLN A 288 -1.23 -23.24 8.65
CA GLN A 288 -0.02 -22.78 9.31
C GLN A 288 1.07 -23.86 9.23
N TYR A 289 2.30 -23.48 8.88
CA TYR A 289 3.43 -24.41 8.89
C TYR A 289 4.00 -24.54 10.31
N ASN A 290 3.86 -25.72 10.91
CA ASN A 290 4.47 -26.06 12.18
C ASN A 290 5.93 -26.48 11.94
N ARG A 291 6.88 -25.65 12.38
CA ARG A 291 8.32 -25.92 12.18
C ARG A 291 8.84 -27.11 12.98
N SER A 292 8.31 -27.37 14.17
CA SER A 292 8.76 -28.47 15.02
C SER A 292 8.31 -29.83 14.50
N LYS A 293 7.11 -29.88 13.91
CA LYS A 293 6.54 -31.09 13.30
C LYS A 293 6.81 -31.21 11.79
N GLU A 294 7.47 -30.20 11.20
CA GLU A 294 7.75 -30.08 9.76
C GLU A 294 6.54 -30.29 8.82
N GLN A 295 5.34 -29.94 9.28
CA GLN A 295 4.09 -30.15 8.53
C GLN A 295 3.15 -28.96 8.62
N PHE A 296 2.19 -28.89 7.70
CA PHE A 296 1.09 -27.94 7.79
C PHE A 296 0.03 -28.45 8.77
N ILE A 297 -0.51 -27.53 9.57
CA ILE A 297 -1.62 -27.75 10.50
C ILE A 297 -2.69 -26.68 10.26
N TRP A 298 -3.93 -26.96 10.68
CA TRP A 298 -4.97 -25.94 10.77
C TRP A 298 -4.60 -24.97 11.90
N CYS A 299 -4.93 -23.70 11.73
CA CYS A 299 -4.53 -22.67 12.68
C CYS A 299 -5.40 -22.72 13.96
N GLU A 300 -4.82 -22.30 15.09
CA GLU A 300 -5.54 -22.00 16.35
C GLU A 300 -6.57 -23.04 16.79
N ASN A 301 -6.25 -24.33 16.76
CA ASN A 301 -7.14 -25.44 17.18
C ASN A 301 -8.55 -25.44 16.55
N THR A 302 -8.79 -24.69 15.46
CA THR A 302 -10.13 -24.49 14.91
C THR A 302 -10.76 -25.83 14.51
N LYS A 303 -9.97 -26.71 13.89
CA LYS A 303 -10.44 -28.03 13.47
C LYS A 303 -10.95 -28.83 14.66
N GLU A 304 -10.14 -28.92 15.72
CA GLU A 304 -10.47 -29.66 16.93
C GLU A 304 -11.75 -29.12 17.57
N ILE A 305 -11.93 -27.80 17.60
CA ILE A 305 -13.11 -27.12 18.15
C ILE A 305 -14.36 -27.47 17.33
N LEU A 306 -14.30 -27.34 16.01
CA LEU A 306 -15.47 -27.59 15.15
C LEU A 306 -15.89 -29.06 15.16
N GLU A 307 -14.93 -29.98 15.21
CA GLU A 307 -15.17 -31.41 15.28
C GLU A 307 -15.77 -31.82 16.62
N ASN A 308 -15.22 -31.30 17.73
CA ASN A 308 -15.74 -31.59 19.06
C ASN A 308 -17.12 -30.96 19.30
N ALA A 309 -17.39 -29.79 18.72
CA ALA A 309 -18.73 -29.19 18.68
C ALA A 309 -19.71 -29.95 17.75
N LYS A 310 -19.24 -30.96 17.01
CA LYS A 310 -20.00 -31.72 16.00
C LYS A 310 -20.64 -30.82 14.94
N MET A 311 -19.96 -29.72 14.60
CA MET A 311 -20.42 -28.77 13.59
C MET A 311 -19.96 -29.21 12.20
N VAL A 312 -18.65 -29.40 12.06
CA VAL A 312 -17.97 -29.61 10.78
C VAL A 312 -16.78 -30.54 11.01
N TYR A 313 -16.49 -31.40 10.02
CA TYR A 313 -15.31 -32.24 10.01
C TYR A 313 -14.32 -31.80 8.93
N LEU A 314 -13.39 -30.89 9.26
CA LEU A 314 -12.42 -30.39 8.27
C LEU A 314 -11.47 -31.52 7.83
N PRO A 315 -11.18 -31.65 6.53
CA PRO A 315 -10.36 -32.76 6.05
C PRO A 315 -8.94 -32.71 6.62
N GLU A 316 -8.31 -33.88 6.67
CA GLU A 316 -6.89 -33.96 6.93
C GLU A 316 -6.09 -33.21 5.87
N ILE A 317 -5.05 -32.50 6.31
CA ILE A 317 -4.27 -31.64 5.41
C ILE A 317 -3.54 -32.48 4.36
N GLU A 318 -3.14 -33.70 4.69
CA GLU A 318 -2.55 -34.62 3.71
C GLU A 318 -3.51 -34.88 2.54
N ASN A 319 -4.80 -35.09 2.81
CA ASN A 319 -5.80 -35.29 1.77
C ASN A 319 -5.95 -34.03 0.91
N ILE A 320 -5.94 -32.84 1.51
CA ILE A 320 -5.97 -31.56 0.77
C ILE A 320 -4.77 -31.46 -0.17
N PHE A 321 -3.57 -31.86 0.26
CA PHE A 321 -2.35 -31.77 -0.53
C PHE A 321 -2.26 -32.83 -1.64
N ASN A 322 -2.84 -34.01 -1.40
CA ASN A 322 -2.83 -35.12 -2.35
C ASN A 322 -3.93 -34.98 -3.41
N GLU A 323 -5.10 -34.45 -3.04
CA GLU A 323 -6.30 -34.43 -3.88
C GLU A 323 -6.86 -33.01 -4.08
N SER A 324 -6.03 -31.97 -4.02
CA SER A 324 -6.47 -30.58 -4.02
C SER A 324 -7.43 -30.14 -5.14
N GLU A 325 -7.43 -30.82 -6.29
CA GLU A 325 -8.33 -30.54 -7.41
C GLU A 325 -9.73 -31.11 -7.20
N SER A 326 -9.86 -32.24 -6.50
CA SER A 326 -11.18 -32.82 -6.18
C SER A 326 -11.97 -31.88 -5.26
N TYR A 327 -11.29 -31.11 -4.40
CA TYR A 327 -11.90 -30.09 -3.56
C TYR A 327 -12.34 -28.83 -4.32
N LEU A 328 -12.21 -28.75 -5.65
CA LEU A 328 -12.74 -27.62 -6.43
C LEU A 328 -14.16 -27.87 -6.94
N THR A 329 -14.63 -29.12 -6.94
CA THR A 329 -15.97 -29.51 -7.37
C THR A 329 -16.92 -29.60 -6.16
N GLU A 330 -18.20 -29.84 -6.44
CA GLU A 330 -19.24 -30.05 -5.42
C GLU A 330 -19.37 -31.52 -5.00
N ASP A 331 -18.53 -32.41 -5.53
CA ASP A 331 -18.62 -33.86 -5.29
C ASP A 331 -18.16 -34.26 -3.88
N ASN A 332 -17.33 -33.42 -3.26
CA ASN A 332 -16.89 -33.56 -1.89
C ASN A 332 -17.86 -32.86 -0.93
N ARG A 333 -17.84 -33.27 0.34
CA ARG A 333 -18.55 -32.57 1.44
C ARG A 333 -18.21 -31.08 1.51
N TYR A 334 -17.00 -30.72 1.07
CA TYR A 334 -16.53 -29.34 1.02
C TYR A 334 -15.90 -29.02 -0.33
N THR A 335 -16.06 -27.78 -0.77
CA THR A 335 -15.17 -27.15 -1.75
C THR A 335 -14.16 -26.29 -0.99
N LEU A 336 -12.87 -26.50 -1.23
CA LEU A 336 -11.78 -25.79 -0.57
C LEU A 336 -10.98 -24.95 -1.57
N LEU A 337 -10.98 -23.63 -1.38
CA LEU A 337 -10.22 -22.70 -2.21
C LEU A 337 -8.99 -22.21 -1.43
N VAL A 338 -7.83 -22.81 -1.70
CA VAL A 338 -6.58 -22.48 -1.01
C VAL A 338 -5.91 -21.30 -1.72
N THR A 339 -5.61 -20.21 -1.02
CA THR A 339 -5.06 -18.99 -1.66
C THR A 339 -3.63 -19.17 -2.18
N HIS A 340 -3.35 -18.62 -3.36
CA HIS A 340 -1.98 -18.42 -3.86
C HIS A 340 -1.50 -17.00 -3.57
N ASN A 341 -0.45 -16.86 -2.76
CA ASN A 341 0.11 -15.58 -2.33
C ASN A 341 1.53 -15.36 -2.89
N LYS A 342 2.01 -14.10 -2.87
CA LYS A 342 3.35 -13.74 -3.38
C LYS A 342 4.51 -14.41 -2.62
N ASP A 343 4.27 -14.88 -1.41
CA ASP A 343 5.24 -15.64 -0.61
C ASP A 343 5.33 -17.12 -1.02
N ASN A 344 4.53 -17.55 -1.99
CA ASN A 344 4.67 -18.86 -2.63
C ASN A 344 5.90 -18.87 -3.54
N SER A 345 6.56 -20.01 -3.62
CA SER A 345 7.88 -20.15 -4.26
C SER A 345 7.87 -20.04 -5.79
N TYR A 346 6.70 -19.94 -6.43
CA TYR A 346 6.58 -19.95 -7.89
C TYR A 346 5.52 -18.97 -8.38
N ASP A 347 5.83 -18.35 -9.53
CA ASP A 347 4.91 -17.49 -10.25
C ASP A 347 3.72 -18.28 -10.78
N HIS A 348 2.54 -17.68 -10.64
CA HIS A 348 1.29 -18.22 -11.16
C HIS A 348 1.12 -17.83 -12.63
N SER A 349 0.61 -18.72 -13.47
CA SER A 349 0.40 -18.46 -14.91
C SER A 349 -0.56 -17.30 -15.17
N VAL A 350 -1.62 -17.20 -14.37
CA VAL A 350 -2.56 -16.08 -14.37
C VAL A 350 -1.91 -14.81 -13.78
N GLN A 351 -1.80 -13.77 -14.58
CA GLN A 351 -1.15 -12.51 -14.21
C GLN A 351 -2.13 -11.54 -13.51
N ALA A 352 -1.64 -10.41 -12.97
CA ALA A 352 -2.46 -9.51 -12.13
C ALA A 352 -3.30 -8.50 -12.95
N GLY A 353 -4.29 -7.88 -12.28
CA GLY A 353 -5.15 -6.81 -12.80
C GLY A 353 -6.41 -7.28 -13.53
N ILE A 354 -7.36 -6.36 -13.73
CA ILE A 354 -8.60 -6.48 -14.53
C ILE A 354 -8.63 -5.28 -15.48
N THR A 355 -9.16 -5.41 -16.71
CA THR A 355 -9.18 -4.29 -17.67
C THR A 355 -10.20 -3.22 -17.30
N MET A 356 -10.03 -1.98 -17.79
CA MET A 356 -11.01 -0.91 -17.59
C MET A 356 -12.41 -1.31 -18.10
N SER A 357 -12.49 -1.93 -19.29
CA SER A 357 -13.76 -2.40 -19.88
C SER A 357 -14.50 -3.36 -18.98
N GLU A 358 -13.79 -4.32 -18.39
CA GLU A 358 -14.41 -5.26 -17.46
C GLU A 358 -14.84 -4.58 -16.17
N LYS A 359 -14.03 -3.64 -15.65
CA LYS A 359 -14.37 -2.86 -14.45
C LYS A 359 -15.61 -1.99 -14.65
N ASN A 360 -15.71 -1.29 -15.78
CA ASN A 360 -16.86 -0.45 -16.11
C ASN A 360 -18.13 -1.30 -16.26
N LYS A 361 -18.03 -2.48 -16.87
CA LYS A 361 -19.16 -3.42 -16.99
C LYS A 361 -19.63 -3.91 -15.62
N ILE A 362 -18.71 -4.36 -14.76
CA ILE A 362 -19.03 -4.75 -13.38
C ILE A 362 -19.72 -3.58 -12.63
N PHE A 363 -19.16 -2.37 -12.74
CA PHE A 363 -19.73 -1.17 -12.14
C PHE A 363 -21.17 -0.88 -12.64
N ASN A 364 -21.40 -0.89 -13.95
CA ASN A 364 -22.70 -0.60 -14.53
C ASN A 364 -23.75 -1.67 -14.17
N GLU A 365 -23.38 -2.94 -14.09
CA GLU A 365 -24.30 -4.01 -13.66
C GLU A 365 -24.69 -3.85 -12.19
N ILE A 366 -23.74 -3.56 -11.31
CA ILE A 366 -24.01 -3.34 -9.88
C ILE A 366 -24.84 -2.08 -9.65
N SER A 367 -24.63 -1.03 -10.45
CA SER A 367 -25.37 0.24 -10.35
C SER A 367 -26.89 0.06 -10.51
N LYS A 368 -27.32 -1.01 -11.18
CA LYS A 368 -28.75 -1.30 -11.42
C LYS A 368 -29.41 -2.06 -10.27
N LEU A 369 -28.63 -2.53 -9.30
CA LEU A 369 -29.12 -3.45 -8.25
C LEU A 369 -29.63 -2.74 -7.00
N PHE A 370 -29.20 -1.50 -6.76
CA PHE A 370 -29.49 -0.79 -5.52
C PHE A 370 -29.89 0.64 -5.81
N ASP A 371 -31.08 1.05 -5.38
CA ASP A 371 -31.59 2.40 -5.62
C ASP A 371 -30.88 3.47 -4.77
N PHE A 372 -30.27 3.07 -3.65
CA PHE A 372 -29.55 3.97 -2.74
C PHE A 372 -28.12 4.29 -3.21
N ILE A 373 -27.60 3.64 -4.26
CA ILE A 373 -26.31 3.99 -4.84
C ILE A 373 -26.52 4.69 -6.19
N VAL A 374 -25.95 5.87 -6.34
CA VAL A 374 -26.05 6.65 -7.58
C VAL A 374 -24.64 6.84 -8.14
N PRO A 375 -24.37 6.45 -9.40
CA PRO A 375 -23.06 6.69 -9.99
C PRO A 375 -22.65 8.15 -9.87
N ILE A 376 -21.38 8.41 -9.55
CA ILE A 376 -20.85 9.77 -9.66
C ILE A 376 -20.71 10.06 -11.15
N GLU A 377 -21.58 10.92 -11.64
CA GLU A 377 -21.67 11.21 -13.07
C GLU A 377 -20.49 12.05 -13.56
N LYS A 378 -20.22 11.94 -14.86
CA LYS A 378 -19.10 12.61 -15.51
C LYS A 378 -19.20 14.13 -15.47
N ASP A 379 -20.41 14.67 -15.58
CA ASP A 379 -20.69 16.11 -15.55
C ASP A 379 -20.40 16.74 -14.19
N GLU A 380 -20.40 15.94 -13.13
CA GLU A 380 -19.94 16.37 -11.80
C GLU A 380 -18.42 16.53 -11.72
N LEU A 381 -17.66 15.88 -12.61
CA LEU A 381 -16.21 15.93 -12.63
C LEU A 381 -15.72 17.08 -13.51
N ARG A 382 -15.43 18.23 -12.88
CA ARG A 382 -14.97 19.43 -13.58
C ARG A 382 -13.50 19.28 -14.02
N PRO A 383 -13.17 19.19 -15.32
CA PRO A 383 -11.79 19.10 -15.77
C PRO A 383 -11.03 20.41 -15.52
N ILE A 384 -9.88 20.33 -14.87
CA ILE A 384 -9.04 21.49 -14.59
C ILE A 384 -8.10 21.73 -15.77
N LYS A 385 -8.29 22.86 -16.47
CA LYS A 385 -7.51 23.25 -17.65
C LYS A 385 -6.73 24.52 -17.38
N CYS A 386 -5.48 24.38 -16.95
CA CYS A 386 -4.59 25.54 -16.81
C CYS A 386 -3.66 25.65 -18.03
N ARG A 387 -3.57 26.86 -18.59
CA ARG A 387 -2.66 27.19 -19.70
C ARG A 387 -1.27 27.45 -19.16
N LEU A 388 -0.43 26.42 -19.15
CA LEU A 388 0.99 26.59 -18.89
C LEU A 388 1.78 26.73 -20.18
N SER A 389 2.87 27.50 -20.12
CA SER A 389 3.91 27.51 -21.16
C SER A 389 4.49 26.09 -21.30
N LYS A 390 5.00 25.74 -22.49
CA LYS A 390 5.51 24.39 -22.79
C LYS A 390 6.71 23.95 -21.93
N ASN A 391 7.27 24.84 -21.09
CA ASN A 391 8.59 24.70 -20.46
C ASN A 391 8.57 24.58 -18.91
N ILE A 392 7.49 24.08 -18.30
CA ILE A 392 7.47 23.84 -16.83
C ILE A 392 8.55 22.83 -16.39
N LEU A 393 8.94 21.97 -17.31
CA LEU A 393 10.06 21.05 -17.16
C LEU A 393 11.13 21.59 -18.08
N GLY A 394 12.16 22.24 -17.55
CA GLY A 394 13.38 22.59 -18.28
C GLY A 394 14.17 21.36 -18.74
N LYS A 395 13.49 20.34 -19.28
CA LYS A 395 14.11 19.18 -19.90
C LYS A 395 14.56 19.59 -21.30
N GLU A 396 15.67 20.33 -21.37
CA GLU A 396 16.50 20.25 -22.56
C GLU A 396 17.01 18.82 -22.63
N LYS A 397 16.60 18.09 -23.68
CA LYS A 397 17.08 16.73 -23.93
C LYS A 397 18.54 16.73 -24.38
N GLU A 398 19.05 17.87 -24.81
CA GLU A 398 20.45 18.05 -25.18
C GLU A 398 21.30 18.27 -23.91
N LYS A 399 22.41 17.52 -23.81
CA LYS A 399 23.46 17.70 -22.80
C LYS A 399 23.03 17.52 -21.33
N ILE A 400 22.45 16.36 -21.01
CA ILE A 400 21.98 16.04 -19.66
C ILE A 400 23.11 16.07 -18.62
N LEU A 401 24.26 15.45 -18.91
CA LEU A 401 25.37 15.34 -17.96
C LEU A 401 25.95 16.71 -17.57
N THR A 402 26.14 17.61 -18.55
CA THR A 402 26.68 18.94 -18.28
C THR A 402 25.76 19.77 -17.40
N ASN A 403 24.44 19.61 -17.53
CA ASN A 403 23.48 20.26 -16.63
C ASN A 403 23.66 19.78 -15.18
N TYR A 404 23.92 18.48 -14.96
CA TYR A 404 24.25 17.98 -13.63
C TYR A 404 25.60 18.51 -13.13
N LEU A 405 26.62 18.52 -13.97
CA LEU A 405 27.95 19.02 -13.62
C LEU A 405 27.93 20.53 -13.29
N LYS A 406 27.14 21.32 -14.01
CA LYS A 406 26.94 22.74 -13.73
C LYS A 406 26.25 22.96 -12.40
N ALA A 407 25.16 22.22 -12.13
CA ALA A 407 24.49 22.30 -10.83
C ALA A 407 25.38 21.78 -9.69
N ALA A 408 26.27 20.82 -9.98
CA ALA A 408 27.25 20.31 -9.02
C ALA A 408 28.34 21.35 -8.72
N SER A 409 28.85 22.09 -9.72
CA SER A 409 29.90 23.11 -9.54
C SER A 409 29.44 24.29 -8.70
N GLU A 410 28.12 24.53 -8.60
CA GLU A 410 27.55 25.54 -7.72
C GLU A 410 27.56 25.12 -6.23
N GLN A 411 27.74 23.83 -5.93
CA GLN A 411 27.66 23.28 -4.56
C GLN A 411 28.97 22.65 -4.08
N PHE A 412 29.81 22.18 -5.00
CA PHE A 412 31.01 21.42 -4.69
C PHE A 412 32.19 21.88 -5.53
N THR A 413 33.38 21.87 -4.95
CA THR A 413 34.65 22.12 -5.65
C THR A 413 35.31 20.83 -6.12
N GLU A 414 35.01 19.69 -5.46
CA GLU A 414 35.58 18.39 -5.79
C GLU A 414 34.58 17.25 -5.51
N ILE A 415 34.48 16.31 -6.44
CA ILE A 415 33.71 15.07 -6.30
C ILE A 415 34.60 13.88 -6.69
N ASN A 416 34.59 12.84 -5.84
CA ASN A 416 35.27 11.59 -6.12
C ASN A 416 34.25 10.50 -6.50
N LEU A 417 34.40 9.91 -7.68
CA LEU A 417 33.65 8.74 -8.12
C LEU A 417 34.51 7.48 -7.92
N GLU A 418 34.16 6.67 -6.92
CA GLU A 418 34.82 5.39 -6.63
C GLU A 418 34.06 4.23 -7.28
N ILE A 419 34.74 3.42 -8.10
CA ILE A 419 34.18 2.25 -8.76
C ILE A 419 34.76 1.00 -8.10
N LEU A 420 33.94 0.30 -7.32
CA LEU A 420 34.26 -1.01 -6.75
C LEU A 420 33.84 -2.10 -7.75
N TRP A 421 34.81 -2.66 -8.45
CA TRP A 421 34.57 -3.55 -9.59
C TRP A 421 34.85 -5.03 -9.27
N LEU A 422 34.20 -5.91 -10.02
CA LEU A 422 34.47 -7.34 -10.11
C LEU A 422 35.05 -7.70 -11.49
N ARG A 423 34.61 -6.98 -12.53
CA ARG A 423 35.09 -7.08 -13.90
C ARG A 423 36.03 -5.92 -14.23
N GLU A 424 37.22 -6.25 -14.70
CA GLU A 424 38.32 -5.30 -14.93
C GLU A 424 37.96 -4.23 -15.98
N GLU A 425 37.06 -4.55 -16.93
CA GLU A 425 36.63 -3.60 -17.96
C GLU A 425 35.65 -2.52 -17.46
N VAL A 426 35.06 -2.66 -16.28
CA VAL A 426 33.97 -1.78 -15.82
C VAL A 426 34.42 -0.33 -15.58
N PRO A 427 35.56 -0.04 -14.92
CA PRO A 427 36.08 1.32 -14.79
C PRO A 427 36.26 2.03 -16.13
N ASP A 428 36.85 1.35 -17.12
CA ASP A 428 37.09 1.91 -18.46
C ASP A 428 35.79 2.25 -19.18
N LEU A 429 34.73 1.46 -18.99
CA LEU A 429 33.41 1.76 -19.55
C LEU A 429 32.84 3.08 -19.01
N PHE A 430 33.04 3.38 -17.73
CA PHE A 430 32.63 4.67 -17.14
C PHE A 430 33.47 5.83 -17.67
N ILE A 431 34.81 5.70 -17.69
CA ILE A 431 35.72 6.74 -18.21
C ILE A 431 35.37 7.07 -19.67
N ASN A 432 35.23 6.04 -20.52
CA ASN A 432 34.87 6.21 -21.92
C ASN A 432 33.47 6.83 -22.09
N TRP A 433 32.51 6.51 -21.22
CA TRP A 433 31.20 7.13 -21.24
C TRP A 433 31.26 8.63 -20.93
N PHE A 434 32.04 9.04 -19.92
CA PHE A 434 32.25 10.46 -19.62
C PHE A 434 32.92 11.19 -20.78
N LYS A 435 33.98 10.63 -21.37
CA LYS A 435 34.66 11.21 -22.54
C LYS A 435 33.69 11.45 -23.70
N ARG A 436 32.93 10.43 -24.10
CA ARG A 436 31.92 10.54 -25.17
C ARG A 436 30.84 11.56 -24.83
N SER A 437 30.40 11.61 -23.57
CA SER A 437 29.34 12.51 -23.12
C SER A 437 29.77 13.98 -23.03
N LEU A 438 31.09 14.23 -22.99
CA LEU A 438 31.71 15.55 -22.82
C LEU A 438 32.60 15.97 -24.01
N GLU A 439 32.63 15.18 -25.09
CA GLU A 439 33.57 15.34 -26.22
C GLU A 439 33.49 16.73 -26.89
N ASN A 440 32.32 17.36 -26.86
CA ASN A 440 32.06 18.67 -27.48
C ASN A 440 31.94 19.82 -26.46
N GLU A 441 32.50 19.65 -25.25
CA GLU A 441 32.44 20.66 -24.19
C GLU A 441 33.80 21.33 -23.99
N ASP A 442 34.00 22.52 -24.56
CA ASP A 442 35.27 23.28 -24.51
C ASP A 442 35.76 23.61 -23.09
N GLN A 443 34.85 23.54 -22.10
CA GLN A 443 35.13 23.81 -20.69
C GLN A 443 35.74 22.61 -19.94
N VAL A 444 35.80 21.43 -20.57
CA VAL A 444 36.30 20.20 -19.93
C VAL A 444 37.79 20.02 -20.19
N LYS A 445 38.56 19.85 -19.11
CA LYS A 445 39.99 19.51 -19.18
C LYS A 445 40.25 18.20 -18.46
N TRP A 446 40.90 17.26 -19.15
CA TRP A 446 41.28 15.95 -18.61
C TRP A 446 42.73 15.93 -18.12
N TYR A 447 42.97 15.16 -17.06
CA TYR A 447 44.26 15.02 -16.37
C TYR A 447 44.44 13.56 -15.92
N ASN A 448 45.67 13.20 -15.52
CA ASN A 448 46.01 11.91 -14.88
C ASN A 448 45.51 10.69 -15.68
N ASP A 449 45.98 10.54 -16.93
CA ASP A 449 45.58 9.43 -17.82
C ASP A 449 44.05 9.29 -17.95
N ASP A 450 43.37 10.43 -18.05
CA ASP A 450 41.92 10.55 -18.18
C ASP A 450 41.11 10.01 -16.99
N THR A 451 41.71 9.98 -15.81
CA THR A 451 41.01 9.62 -14.56
C THR A 451 40.50 10.83 -13.78
N THR A 452 40.92 12.04 -14.14
CA THR A 452 40.42 13.29 -13.56
C THR A 452 39.98 14.24 -14.66
N PHE A 453 38.86 14.94 -14.46
CA PHE A 453 38.50 16.08 -15.31
C PHE A 453 37.99 17.27 -14.48
N GLU A 454 38.10 18.47 -15.05
CA GLU A 454 37.58 19.70 -14.48
C GLU A 454 36.49 20.28 -15.38
N TYR A 455 35.39 20.76 -14.79
CA TYR A 455 34.28 21.45 -15.47
C TYR A 455 33.79 22.60 -14.60
N ASN A 456 33.86 23.86 -15.06
CA ASN A 456 33.48 25.04 -14.27
C ASN A 456 34.04 25.02 -12.83
N GLU A 457 35.37 24.82 -12.70
CA GLU A 457 36.08 24.74 -11.41
C GLU A 457 35.74 23.52 -10.52
N LEU A 458 34.74 22.71 -10.90
CA LEU A 458 34.48 21.42 -10.26
C LEU A 458 35.48 20.38 -10.76
N ARG A 459 36.28 19.84 -9.84
CA ARG A 459 37.15 18.69 -10.11
C ARG A 459 36.39 17.38 -9.88
N VAL A 460 36.37 16.50 -10.87
CA VAL A 460 35.82 15.15 -10.76
C VAL A 460 36.95 14.13 -10.90
N ASN A 461 37.20 13.36 -9.84
CA ASN A 461 38.19 12.29 -9.84
C ASN A 461 37.50 10.93 -9.93
N ILE A 462 37.87 10.12 -10.91
CA ILE A 462 37.40 8.75 -11.08
C ILE A 462 38.48 7.83 -10.54
N ARG A 463 38.14 7.06 -9.51
CA ARG A 463 39.03 6.07 -8.88
C ARG A 463 38.38 4.71 -8.95
N SER A 464 39.18 3.67 -9.07
CA SER A 464 38.67 2.29 -9.08
C SER A 464 39.47 1.41 -8.13
N LYS A 465 38.76 0.51 -7.45
CA LYS A 465 39.36 -0.51 -6.58
C LYS A 465 38.69 -1.84 -6.86
N TYR A 466 39.49 -2.91 -6.93
CA TYR A 466 38.92 -4.25 -6.96
C TYR A 466 38.13 -4.50 -5.68
N SER A 467 36.91 -5.02 -5.80
CA SER A 467 35.97 -5.10 -4.68
C SER A 467 36.35 -6.12 -3.57
N GLU A 468 37.49 -6.81 -3.69
CA GLU A 468 38.16 -7.60 -2.63
C GLU A 468 37.22 -8.31 -1.65
N GLY A 469 36.39 -9.23 -2.16
CA GLY A 469 35.54 -10.04 -1.30
C GLY A 469 34.43 -9.28 -0.55
N LEU A 470 34.31 -7.96 -0.68
CA LEU A 470 33.24 -7.16 -0.04
C LEU A 470 31.86 -7.65 -0.49
N THR A 471 31.75 -7.95 -1.78
CA THR A 471 30.53 -8.38 -2.47
C THR A 471 30.25 -9.87 -2.30
N THR A 472 31.07 -10.61 -1.54
CA THR A 472 30.80 -12.02 -1.21
C THR A 472 29.56 -12.17 -0.33
N LYS A 473 29.02 -13.39 -0.33
CA LYS A 473 27.87 -13.77 0.51
C LYS A 473 28.03 -13.30 1.96
N MET A 474 26.99 -12.67 2.49
CA MET A 474 26.89 -12.28 3.88
C MET A 474 26.40 -13.45 4.75
N THR A 475 27.09 -13.70 5.87
CA THR A 475 26.66 -14.60 6.95
C THR A 475 26.00 -13.82 8.08
N ASN A 476 26.60 -12.69 8.47
CA ASN A 476 26.14 -11.79 9.52
C ASN A 476 26.13 -10.34 8.98
N TYR A 477 25.03 -9.63 9.25
CA TYR A 477 24.84 -8.25 8.82
C TYR A 477 25.86 -7.30 9.44
N GLU A 478 26.04 -7.33 10.76
CA GLU A 478 26.91 -6.38 11.47
C GLU A 478 28.38 -6.61 11.11
N GLU A 479 28.81 -7.87 10.98
CA GLU A 479 30.17 -8.21 10.53
C GLU A 479 30.43 -7.71 9.12
N LYS A 480 29.46 -7.87 8.20
CA LYS A 480 29.61 -7.38 6.82
C LYS A 480 29.63 -5.85 6.75
N VAL A 481 28.87 -5.16 7.62
CA VAL A 481 28.95 -3.70 7.75
C VAL A 481 30.33 -3.28 8.24
N LEU A 482 30.88 -3.97 9.26
CA LEU A 482 32.21 -3.68 9.79
C LEU A 482 33.31 -3.90 8.75
N SER A 483 33.26 -5.00 7.99
CA SER A 483 34.27 -5.30 6.95
C SER A 483 34.37 -4.22 5.88
N VAL A 484 33.25 -3.56 5.57
CA VAL A 484 33.23 -2.45 4.60
C VAL A 484 33.98 -1.24 5.15
N LYS A 485 33.81 -0.95 6.45
CA LYS A 485 34.52 0.15 7.11
C LYS A 485 36.02 -0.08 7.17
N GLU A 486 36.41 -1.30 7.54
CA GLU A 486 37.81 -1.69 7.61
C GLU A 486 38.49 -1.60 6.23
N CYS A 487 37.76 -1.88 5.15
CA CYS A 487 38.31 -1.86 3.80
C CYS A 487 38.40 -0.45 3.16
N LEU A 488 37.48 0.47 3.49
CA LEU A 488 37.34 1.75 2.77
C LEU A 488 37.66 3.01 3.59
N THR A 489 37.80 2.89 4.92
CA THR A 489 37.99 4.00 5.88
C THR A 489 36.99 5.16 5.71
N ASP A 490 37.02 6.16 6.58
CA ASP A 490 36.11 7.31 6.42
C ASP A 490 36.53 8.18 5.24
N ALA A 491 35.58 8.56 4.40
CA ALA A 491 35.82 9.43 3.26
C ALA A 491 36.17 10.85 3.72
N THR A 492 37.02 11.53 2.94
CA THR A 492 37.24 12.98 3.04
C THR A 492 36.62 13.65 1.82
N GLY A 493 35.73 14.63 2.05
CA GLY A 493 34.98 15.30 0.98
C GLY A 493 33.84 14.47 0.41
N VAL A 494 33.38 14.83 -0.79
CA VAL A 494 32.21 14.21 -1.44
C VAL A 494 32.63 12.98 -2.24
N VAL A 495 32.10 11.82 -1.84
CA VAL A 495 32.42 10.54 -2.48
C VAL A 495 31.15 9.81 -2.92
N MET A 496 31.07 9.53 -4.22
CA MET A 496 30.05 8.69 -4.85
C MET A 496 30.65 7.33 -5.17
N THR A 497 29.98 6.24 -4.76
CA THR A 497 30.49 4.88 -4.97
C THR A 497 29.57 4.07 -5.87
N VAL A 498 30.12 3.50 -6.95
CA VAL A 498 29.48 2.46 -7.75
C VAL A 498 29.99 1.11 -7.27
N VAL A 499 29.08 0.21 -6.89
CA VAL A 499 29.42 -1.14 -6.43
C VAL A 499 28.91 -2.17 -7.42
N GLU A 500 29.83 -2.86 -8.09
CA GLU A 500 29.49 -4.03 -8.87
C GLU A 500 29.25 -5.25 -7.97
N ILE A 501 28.13 -5.95 -8.15
CA ILE A 501 27.67 -7.04 -7.28
C ILE A 501 27.01 -8.17 -8.09
N LEU A 502 26.99 -9.39 -7.57
CA LEU A 502 26.27 -10.50 -8.21
C LEU A 502 24.74 -10.26 -8.17
N ASP A 503 24.00 -10.92 -9.09
CA ASP A 503 22.54 -10.85 -9.07
C ASP A 503 21.97 -11.50 -7.79
N LYS A 504 20.89 -10.94 -7.23
CA LYS A 504 20.18 -11.52 -6.08
C LYS A 504 19.75 -12.99 -6.29
N LYS A 505 19.52 -13.40 -7.53
CA LYS A 505 19.16 -14.77 -7.93
C LYS A 505 20.37 -15.70 -8.05
N ASN A 506 21.59 -15.20 -7.93
CA ASN A 506 22.79 -16.01 -7.95
C ASN A 506 22.75 -17.04 -6.80
N ALA A 507 23.12 -18.28 -7.11
CA ALA A 507 23.15 -19.41 -6.16
C ALA A 507 23.92 -19.06 -4.87
N GLU A 508 24.99 -18.28 -4.95
CA GLU A 508 25.77 -17.83 -3.80
C GLU A 508 24.92 -17.03 -2.80
N TYR A 509 24.03 -16.17 -3.27
CA TYR A 509 23.16 -15.34 -2.43
C TYR A 509 21.85 -16.02 -2.01
N THR A 510 21.48 -17.14 -2.64
CA THR A 510 20.33 -17.94 -2.22
C THR A 510 20.52 -18.40 -0.75
N LYS A 511 19.45 -18.34 0.05
CA LYS A 511 19.42 -18.46 1.55
C LYS A 511 19.71 -17.18 2.36
N GLY A 512 19.51 -15.99 1.78
CA GLY A 512 19.50 -14.74 2.57
C GLY A 512 20.86 -14.10 2.79
N GLY A 513 21.88 -14.55 2.06
CA GLY A 513 23.24 -14.01 2.14
C GLY A 513 23.53 -12.89 1.14
N ASP A 514 22.51 -12.20 0.62
CA ASP A 514 22.63 -11.03 -0.25
C ASP A 514 23.22 -9.85 0.56
N PRO A 515 24.48 -9.44 0.30
CA PRO A 515 25.20 -8.48 1.14
C PRO A 515 24.83 -7.02 0.84
N LYS A 516 23.99 -6.75 -0.16
CA LYS A 516 23.72 -5.40 -0.68
C LYS A 516 23.36 -4.38 0.40
N PHE A 517 22.46 -4.73 1.32
CA PHE A 517 22.01 -3.82 2.38
C PHE A 517 23.10 -3.55 3.42
N ALA A 518 23.95 -4.54 3.73
CA ALA A 518 25.07 -4.37 4.65
C ALA A 518 26.18 -3.52 4.01
N ILE A 519 26.49 -3.74 2.73
CA ILE A 519 27.45 -2.91 1.99
C ILE A 519 26.98 -1.46 1.94
N ARG A 520 25.72 -1.23 1.56
CA ARG A 520 25.10 0.11 1.56
C ARG A 520 25.23 0.79 2.93
N LYS A 521 24.96 0.06 4.02
CA LYS A 521 25.08 0.58 5.37
C LYS A 521 26.51 0.94 5.74
N GLY A 522 27.47 0.07 5.42
CA GLY A 522 28.90 0.33 5.63
C GLY A 522 29.36 1.58 4.88
N LEU A 523 28.95 1.74 3.63
CA LEU A 523 29.29 2.91 2.81
C LEU A 523 28.74 4.22 3.42
N TYR A 524 27.48 4.25 3.86
CA TYR A 524 26.95 5.44 4.55
C TYR A 524 27.68 5.73 5.86
N GLN A 525 28.12 4.70 6.59
CA GLN A 525 28.90 4.88 7.81
C GLN A 525 30.33 5.38 7.56
N CYS A 526 30.81 5.28 6.32
CA CYS A 526 32.09 5.80 5.86
C CYS A 526 31.92 7.00 4.90
N ASP A 527 30.83 7.76 5.06
CA ASP A 527 30.55 9.02 4.35
C ASP A 527 30.46 8.93 2.82
N ARG A 528 30.00 7.79 2.31
CA ARG A 528 29.82 7.52 0.87
C ARG A 528 28.36 7.34 0.48
N VAL A 529 27.94 8.03 -0.58
CA VAL A 529 26.68 7.70 -1.28
C VAL A 529 26.93 6.57 -2.28
N ASN A 530 25.91 5.78 -2.59
CA ASN A 530 26.16 4.52 -3.32
C ASN A 530 25.09 4.15 -4.33
N GLN A 531 25.50 3.44 -5.37
CA GLN A 531 24.62 2.77 -6.32
C GLN A 531 25.20 1.42 -6.78
N PHE A 532 24.33 0.43 -7.00
CA PHE A 532 24.74 -0.93 -7.32
C PHE A 532 24.53 -1.27 -8.79
N LEU A 533 25.48 -2.02 -9.35
CA LEU A 533 25.44 -2.60 -10.70
C LEU A 533 25.50 -4.14 -10.61
N ASN A 534 24.62 -4.85 -11.30
CA ASN A 534 24.71 -6.31 -11.33
C ASN A 534 25.70 -6.77 -12.43
N VAL A 535 26.59 -7.71 -12.11
CA VAL A 535 27.60 -8.29 -13.03
C VAL A 535 26.97 -8.83 -14.32
N ASN A 536 25.80 -9.45 -14.24
CA ASN A 536 25.09 -10.02 -15.40
C ASN A 536 24.48 -8.96 -16.34
N THR A 537 24.56 -7.67 -15.98
CA THR A 537 24.00 -6.59 -16.79
C THR A 537 25.00 -6.21 -17.87
N LYS A 538 24.61 -6.32 -19.15
CA LYS A 538 25.36 -5.71 -20.24
C LYS A 538 25.29 -4.19 -20.08
N LEU A 539 26.40 -3.57 -19.70
CA LEU A 539 26.52 -2.13 -19.55
C LEU A 539 26.30 -1.44 -20.90
N SER A 540 25.37 -0.49 -20.91
CA SER A 540 25.14 0.43 -22.01
C SER A 540 25.20 1.85 -21.47
N ASP A 541 25.40 2.84 -22.35
CA ASP A 541 25.45 4.25 -21.97
C ASP A 541 24.21 4.66 -21.15
N ALA A 542 23.03 4.17 -21.51
CA ALA A 542 21.80 4.43 -20.77
C ALA A 542 21.79 3.85 -19.35
N ILE A 543 22.48 2.73 -19.09
CA ILE A 543 22.60 2.17 -17.74
C ILE A 543 23.57 3.00 -16.91
N ILE A 544 24.72 3.37 -17.47
CA ILE A 544 25.72 4.21 -16.80
C ILE A 544 25.11 5.56 -16.45
N GLU A 545 24.42 6.20 -17.39
CA GLU A 545 23.72 7.47 -17.18
C GLU A 545 22.72 7.36 -16.02
N ASN A 546 21.92 6.30 -15.95
CA ASN A 546 20.97 6.09 -14.85
C ASN A 546 21.66 5.92 -13.49
N VAL A 547 22.82 5.25 -13.45
CA VAL A 547 23.63 5.10 -12.23
C VAL A 547 24.14 6.47 -11.77
N ILE A 548 24.73 7.24 -12.67
CA ILE A 548 25.29 8.56 -12.39
C ILE A 548 24.20 9.54 -11.93
N ARG A 549 23.05 9.55 -12.60
CA ARG A 549 21.92 10.41 -12.18
C ARG A 549 21.47 10.06 -10.76
N GLU A 550 21.34 8.78 -10.41
CA GLU A 550 20.91 8.38 -9.07
C GLU A 550 21.92 8.78 -7.99
N LEU A 551 23.22 8.77 -8.31
CA LEU A 551 24.26 9.29 -7.41
C LEU A 551 24.15 10.80 -7.25
N PHE A 552 23.98 11.56 -8.34
CA PHE A 552 23.73 13.01 -8.26
C PHE A 552 22.48 13.37 -7.44
N ARG A 553 21.40 12.58 -7.53
CA ARG A 553 20.23 12.76 -6.65
C ARG A 553 20.57 12.56 -5.17
N GLN A 554 21.40 11.57 -4.83
CA GLN A 554 21.84 11.40 -3.44
C GLN A 554 22.70 12.58 -2.96
N LEU A 555 23.38 13.29 -3.86
CA LEU A 555 24.06 14.55 -3.54
C LEU A 555 23.11 15.77 -3.45
N GLY A 556 21.81 15.60 -3.74
CA GLY A 556 20.86 16.72 -3.79
C GLY A 556 20.91 17.54 -5.08
N ILE A 557 21.65 17.09 -6.10
CA ILE A 557 21.79 17.81 -7.36
C ILE A 557 20.60 17.48 -8.27
N TYR A 558 19.87 18.51 -8.67
CA TYR A 558 18.66 18.37 -9.46
C TYR A 558 18.52 19.46 -10.52
N ILE A 559 18.30 19.03 -11.77
CA ILE A 559 18.34 19.93 -12.95
C ILE A 559 16.97 20.50 -13.36
N ALA A 560 15.88 20.09 -12.71
CA ALA A 560 14.53 20.53 -13.07
C ALA A 560 13.88 21.31 -11.91
N LEU A 561 13.94 22.64 -12.00
CA LEU A 561 13.32 23.55 -11.05
C LEU A 561 11.81 23.65 -11.25
N PRO A 562 11.01 23.70 -10.17
CA PRO A 562 9.61 24.05 -10.29
C PRO A 562 9.46 25.52 -10.72
N GLN A 563 8.61 25.78 -11.71
CA GLN A 563 8.32 27.15 -12.16
C GLN A 563 6.83 27.46 -11.98
N THR A 564 6.54 28.66 -11.47
CA THR A 564 5.17 29.19 -11.33
C THR A 564 4.79 30.18 -12.44
N THR A 565 5.71 30.48 -13.38
CA THR A 565 5.48 31.38 -14.50
C THR A 565 4.24 31.00 -15.31
N GLY A 566 3.26 31.91 -15.35
CA GLY A 566 1.99 31.72 -16.06
C GLY A 566 0.85 31.13 -15.22
N LEU A 567 1.10 30.76 -13.96
CA LEU A 567 0.06 30.38 -12.99
C LEU A 567 -0.50 31.64 -12.32
N LYS A 568 -1.83 31.78 -12.30
CA LYS A 568 -2.49 32.91 -11.66
C LYS A 568 -2.54 32.74 -10.15
N GLY A 569 -2.37 33.83 -9.40
CA GLY A 569 -2.47 33.80 -7.93
C GLY A 569 -1.37 32.96 -7.27
N MET A 570 -0.21 32.79 -7.90
CA MET A 570 0.97 32.19 -7.27
C MET A 570 2.15 33.14 -7.27
N PRO A 571 2.94 33.19 -6.18
CA PRO A 571 4.16 33.97 -6.15
C PRO A 571 5.23 33.35 -7.06
N GLN A 572 6.08 34.21 -7.64
CA GLN A 572 7.23 33.78 -8.45
C GLN A 572 8.31 33.11 -7.61
N LYS A 573 8.49 33.59 -6.37
CA LYS A 573 9.34 32.98 -5.35
C LYS A 573 8.45 32.25 -4.36
N LEU A 574 8.43 30.93 -4.45
CA LEU A 574 7.61 30.06 -3.62
C LEU A 574 8.49 28.96 -3.04
N ASP A 575 8.49 28.83 -1.72
CA ASP A 575 9.06 27.67 -1.03
C ASP A 575 8.07 26.51 -1.07
N ILE A 576 8.57 25.31 -1.29
CA ILE A 576 7.75 24.10 -1.46
C ILE A 576 8.28 23.06 -0.50
N VAL A 577 7.44 22.67 0.47
CA VAL A 577 7.82 21.74 1.53
C VAL A 577 6.95 20.49 1.48
N GLY A 578 7.57 19.32 1.36
CA GLY A 578 6.91 18.03 1.48
C GLY A 578 7.07 17.45 2.88
N PHE A 579 5.98 17.10 3.55
CA PHE A 579 5.97 16.43 4.84
C PHE A 579 5.63 14.94 4.70
N LYS A 580 6.50 14.06 5.23
CA LYS A 580 6.36 12.60 5.09
C LYS A 580 6.84 11.85 6.33
N LEU A 581 6.25 10.69 6.60
CA LEU A 581 6.71 9.72 7.58
C LEU A 581 7.48 8.59 6.87
N LEU A 582 8.76 8.42 7.20
CA LEU A 582 9.58 7.31 6.75
C LEU A 582 9.39 6.09 7.64
N SER A 583 9.53 4.89 7.07
CA SER A 583 9.49 3.63 7.80
C SER A 583 10.68 2.74 7.42
N SER A 584 11.26 2.04 8.40
CA SER A 584 12.38 1.12 8.17
C SER A 584 11.98 -0.21 7.52
N ASN A 585 10.68 -0.52 7.38
CA ASN A 585 10.20 -1.81 6.90
C ASN A 585 9.27 -1.66 5.68
N LYS A 586 9.33 -2.60 4.74
CA LYS A 586 8.35 -2.66 3.62
C LYS A 586 6.96 -3.07 4.09
N ASN A 587 6.87 -3.68 5.28
CA ASN A 587 5.64 -4.21 5.84
C ASN A 587 5.20 -3.31 7.00
N GLN A 588 4.38 -2.30 6.68
CA GLN A 588 3.96 -1.19 7.54
C GLN A 588 3.35 -1.61 8.90
N TYR A 589 2.92 -2.87 9.04
CA TYR A 589 2.35 -3.43 10.27
C TYR A 589 3.39 -3.96 11.27
N LYS A 590 4.68 -3.97 10.92
CA LYS A 590 5.78 -4.53 11.73
C LYS A 590 6.94 -3.55 11.92
N ASP A 591 6.65 -2.25 11.88
CA ASP A 591 7.67 -1.21 11.82
C ASP A 591 8.41 -1.03 13.15
N ALA A 592 9.74 -0.86 13.04
CA ALA A 592 10.67 -0.72 14.17
C ALA A 592 11.07 0.74 14.44
N LEU A 593 10.94 1.60 13.44
CA LEU A 593 11.31 3.01 13.49
C LEU A 593 10.48 3.79 12.45
N GLU A 594 9.74 4.79 12.92
CA GLU A 594 9.10 5.80 12.08
C GLU A 594 9.85 7.13 12.25
N VAL A 595 10.19 7.83 11.16
CA VAL A 595 10.92 9.11 11.21
C VAL A 595 10.16 10.15 10.39
N PRO A 596 9.60 11.21 11.01
CA PRO A 596 9.03 12.29 10.24
C PRO A 596 10.14 13.12 9.62
N ILE A 597 9.91 13.59 8.41
CA ILE A 597 10.83 14.45 7.69
C ILE A 597 10.05 15.56 6.98
N ALA A 598 10.70 16.71 6.85
CA ALA A 598 10.28 17.77 5.96
C ALA A 598 11.35 17.96 4.88
N ILE A 599 10.95 18.08 3.62
CA ILE A 599 11.86 18.29 2.49
C ILE A 599 11.44 19.55 1.79
N SER A 600 12.34 20.52 1.69
CA SER A 600 12.07 21.78 1.00
C SER A 600 12.85 21.89 -0.30
N THR A 601 12.26 22.64 -1.22
CA THR A 601 12.92 23.23 -2.38
C THR A 601 12.21 24.54 -2.72
N SER A 602 12.73 25.31 -3.65
CA SER A 602 12.11 26.57 -4.06
C SER A 602 11.98 26.67 -5.58
N THR A 603 11.19 27.65 -6.03
CA THR A 603 11.07 27.99 -7.45
C THR A 603 12.22 28.86 -7.99
N TYR A 604 13.19 29.24 -7.14
CA TYR A 604 14.21 30.24 -7.49
C TYR A 604 15.66 29.81 -7.23
N ASP A 605 15.95 28.93 -6.27
CA ASP A 605 17.30 28.43 -5.96
C ASP A 605 17.48 26.93 -6.20
N GLY A 606 16.40 26.16 -6.25
CA GLY A 606 16.44 24.72 -6.56
C GLY A 606 17.14 23.82 -5.57
N GLN A 607 17.66 24.38 -4.48
CA GLN A 607 18.34 23.59 -3.46
C GLN A 607 17.34 22.66 -2.81
N ILE A 608 17.80 21.46 -2.45
CA ILE A 608 16.97 20.48 -1.76
C ILE A 608 17.49 20.39 -0.34
N MET A 609 16.68 20.88 0.60
CA MET A 609 16.98 20.83 2.02
C MET A 609 16.04 19.85 2.71
N VAL A 610 16.52 19.27 3.80
CA VAL A 610 15.79 18.29 4.59
C VAL A 610 15.92 18.68 6.05
N LYS A 611 14.81 18.58 6.77
CA LYS A 611 14.80 18.69 8.23
C LYS A 611 14.30 17.37 8.82
N THR A 612 15.00 16.90 9.85
CA THR A 612 14.66 15.70 10.61
C THR A 612 14.62 16.03 12.10
N PRO A 613 14.00 15.20 12.95
CA PRO A 613 14.06 15.37 14.40
C PRO A 613 15.47 15.30 14.99
N PHE A 614 16.48 14.92 14.20
CA PHE A 614 17.85 14.69 14.62
C PHE A 614 18.82 15.77 14.11
N SER A 615 18.34 16.68 13.26
CA SER A 615 19.11 17.83 12.78
C SER A 615 18.78 19.07 13.62
N SER A 616 19.78 19.91 13.88
CA SER A 616 19.59 21.21 14.57
C SER A 616 18.87 22.26 13.70
N GLY A 617 18.78 22.01 12.39
CA GLY A 617 18.10 22.88 11.42
C GLY A 617 17.88 22.16 10.10
N TRP A 618 17.69 22.93 9.03
CA TRP A 618 17.65 22.44 7.65
C TRP A 618 19.06 22.08 7.19
N ILE A 619 19.25 20.83 6.76
CA ILE A 619 20.51 20.31 6.20
C ILE A 619 20.32 20.01 4.71
N SER A 620 21.40 19.94 3.95
CA SER A 620 21.33 19.54 2.54
C SER A 620 20.80 18.11 2.39
N TYR A 621 20.23 17.80 1.23
CA TYR A 621 19.77 16.44 0.94
C TYR A 621 20.90 15.39 1.06
N TYR A 622 22.13 15.76 0.67
CA TYR A 622 23.32 14.93 0.83
C TYR A 622 23.61 14.60 2.30
N GLU A 623 23.64 15.62 3.16
CA GLU A 623 23.84 15.44 4.60
C GLU A 623 22.73 14.59 5.22
N ALA A 624 21.49 14.74 4.77
CA ALA A 624 20.37 13.94 5.24
C ALA A 624 20.49 12.46 4.85
N VAL A 625 20.93 12.17 3.62
CA VAL A 625 21.23 10.80 3.15
C VAL A 625 22.26 10.15 4.07
N LEU A 626 23.34 10.84 4.41
CA LEU A 626 24.39 10.32 5.29
C LEU A 626 23.92 10.21 6.74
N GLN A 627 23.25 11.24 7.29
CA GLN A 627 22.75 11.26 8.67
C GLN A 627 21.78 10.11 8.92
N LEU A 628 20.78 9.93 8.06
CA LEU A 628 19.80 8.83 8.14
C LEU A 628 20.49 7.48 7.88
N GLY A 629 21.37 7.43 6.87
CA GLY A 629 22.14 6.24 6.52
C GLY A 629 23.07 5.75 7.64
N LYS A 630 23.52 6.62 8.55
CA LYS A 630 24.36 6.28 9.71
C LYS A 630 23.58 5.74 10.91
N MET A 631 22.27 5.98 11.00
CA MET A 631 21.47 5.63 12.18
C MET A 631 21.53 4.14 12.53
N LYS A 632 21.86 3.79 13.77
CA LYS A 632 21.87 2.37 14.18
C LYS A 632 20.45 1.83 14.19
N TYR A 633 20.26 0.65 13.60
CA TYR A 633 19.01 -0.07 13.71
C TYR A 633 18.78 -0.47 15.16
N GLN A 634 17.63 -0.08 15.71
CA GLN A 634 17.18 -0.59 17.00
C GLN A 634 16.09 -1.61 16.71
N LYS A 635 16.36 -2.89 17.00
CA LYS A 635 15.37 -3.96 16.86
C LYS A 635 14.08 -3.55 17.57
N TYR A 636 12.96 -3.70 16.86
CA TYR A 636 11.62 -3.57 17.45
C TYR A 636 11.48 -4.51 18.64
N ASP A 637 11.44 -3.96 19.85
CA ASP A 637 11.17 -4.73 21.06
C ASP A 637 9.66 -4.71 21.30
N LYS A 638 8.99 -5.82 20.94
CA LYS A 638 7.56 -6.03 21.18
C LYS A 638 7.13 -5.79 22.63
N ARG A 639 8.05 -5.89 23.60
CA ARG A 639 7.75 -5.71 25.04
C ARG A 639 7.79 -4.23 25.45
N LYS A 640 8.46 -3.38 24.67
CA LYS A 640 8.46 -1.92 24.85
C LYS A 640 7.50 -1.32 23.83
N LYS A 641 6.21 -1.24 24.18
CA LYS A 641 5.18 -0.42 23.48
C LYS A 641 5.55 1.08 23.34
N ASN A 642 6.75 1.49 23.76
CA ASN A 642 7.15 2.88 24.00
C ASN A 642 7.99 3.52 22.89
N ARG A 643 7.90 3.07 21.63
CA ARG A 643 8.61 3.74 20.52
C ARG A 643 7.82 3.86 19.22
N ASP A 644 6.49 3.87 19.28
CA ASP A 644 5.79 4.73 18.33
C ASP A 644 6.28 6.16 18.60
N LEU A 645 6.59 6.94 17.55
CA LEU A 645 6.68 8.39 17.75
C LEU A 645 5.38 8.78 18.45
N SER A 646 5.44 9.35 19.67
CA SER A 646 4.20 9.80 20.28
C SER A 646 3.53 10.75 19.31
N VAL A 647 2.21 10.66 19.15
CA VAL A 647 1.43 11.57 18.31
C VAL A 647 1.82 13.03 18.61
N ASP A 648 2.12 13.34 19.87
CA ASP A 648 2.63 14.62 20.33
C ASP A 648 4.01 15.01 19.76
N THR A 649 4.94 14.06 19.62
CA THR A 649 6.26 14.33 19.03
C THR A 649 6.14 14.61 17.54
N LEU A 650 5.29 13.87 16.84
CA LEU A 650 5.01 14.11 15.43
C LEU A 650 4.33 15.47 15.22
N ASN A 651 3.29 15.76 16.01
CA ASN A 651 2.58 17.02 15.98
C ASN A 651 3.51 18.20 16.28
N ARG A 652 4.38 18.09 17.31
CA ARG A 652 5.36 19.13 17.63
C ARG A 652 6.31 19.39 16.46
N PHE A 653 6.85 18.34 15.86
CA PHE A 653 7.73 18.48 14.69
C PHE A 653 6.99 19.13 13.51
N PHE A 654 5.75 18.74 13.24
CA PHE A 654 4.95 19.36 12.18
C PHE A 654 4.66 20.85 12.46
N ILE A 655 4.23 21.19 13.67
CA ILE A 655 3.95 22.57 14.09
C ILE A 655 5.23 23.42 14.04
N GLU A 656 6.38 22.87 14.42
CA GLU A 656 7.67 23.55 14.32
C GLU A 656 7.98 23.95 12.88
N ILE A 657 7.77 23.05 11.91
CA ILE A 657 7.91 23.35 10.47
C ILE A 657 6.95 24.45 10.05
N LEU A 658 5.66 24.38 10.44
CA LEU A 658 4.70 25.43 10.09
C LEU A 658 5.09 26.80 10.67
N ASN A 659 5.60 26.83 11.89
CA ASN A 659 6.01 28.06 12.57
C ASN A 659 7.25 28.70 11.94
N GLU A 660 8.19 27.91 11.41
CA GLU A 660 9.34 28.42 10.64
C GLU A 660 8.90 29.06 9.31
N LEU A 661 7.85 28.51 8.68
CA LEU A 661 7.38 28.92 7.36
C LEU A 661 6.25 29.96 7.39
N LYS A 662 5.73 30.33 8.57
CA LYS A 662 4.47 31.08 8.74
C LYS A 662 4.42 32.44 8.01
N ASP A 663 5.57 33.09 7.90
CA ASP A 663 5.74 34.42 7.29
C ASP A 663 6.37 34.36 5.88
N MET A 664 6.62 33.15 5.37
CA MET A 664 7.21 32.91 4.05
C MET A 664 6.13 32.55 3.05
N ASP A 665 6.33 32.93 1.78
CA ASP A 665 5.50 32.44 0.68
C ASP A 665 5.82 30.96 0.45
N ALA A 666 5.10 30.09 1.18
CA ALA A 666 5.39 28.66 1.25
C ALA A 666 4.16 27.80 0.95
N LEU A 667 4.38 26.69 0.25
CA LEU A 667 3.41 25.63 -0.01
C LEU A 667 3.85 24.34 0.70
N VAL A 668 3.10 23.94 1.72
CA VAL A 668 3.30 22.68 2.45
C VAL A 668 2.39 21.60 1.88
N ILE A 669 2.98 20.48 1.45
CA ILE A 669 2.30 19.31 0.92
C ILE A 669 2.43 18.17 1.93
N VAL A 670 1.30 17.60 2.37
CA VAL A 670 1.28 16.54 3.38
C VAL A 670 0.79 15.22 2.78
N ASP A 671 1.63 14.18 2.82
CA ASP A 671 1.27 12.82 2.39
C ASP A 671 0.55 12.06 3.50
N VAL A 672 -0.76 11.83 3.33
CA VAL A 672 -1.59 11.06 4.27
C VAL A 672 -1.89 9.65 3.78
N SER A 673 -1.10 9.13 2.85
CA SER A 673 -1.34 7.81 2.25
C SER A 673 -0.95 6.64 3.15
N ASN A 674 -0.16 6.91 4.20
CA ASN A 674 0.36 5.93 5.16
C ASN A 674 -0.28 6.16 6.55
N ARG A 675 0.37 5.65 7.61
CA ARG A 675 -0.07 5.81 9.01
C ARG A 675 -0.21 7.28 9.45
N MET A 676 0.32 8.23 8.69
CA MET A 676 0.18 9.67 8.95
C MET A 676 -1.28 10.11 9.06
N ASN A 677 -2.22 9.54 8.30
CA ASN A 677 -3.65 9.87 8.44
C ASN A 677 -4.20 9.56 9.84
N THR A 678 -3.66 8.53 10.49
CA THR A 678 -4.02 8.17 11.87
C THR A 678 -3.29 9.05 12.89
N LEU A 679 -2.02 9.37 12.62
CA LEU A 679 -1.15 10.10 13.54
C LEU A 679 -1.31 11.62 13.51
N LEU A 680 -1.87 12.19 12.43
CA LEU A 680 -2.25 13.60 12.31
C LEU A 680 -3.78 13.72 12.18
N PRO A 681 -4.54 13.65 13.30
CA PRO A 681 -6.01 13.65 13.25
C PRO A 681 -6.61 14.86 12.53
N THR A 682 -5.92 16.01 12.51
CA THR A 682 -6.33 17.25 11.83
C THR A 682 -6.40 17.13 10.31
N PHE A 683 -5.79 16.10 9.71
CA PHE A 683 -5.88 15.85 8.27
C PHE A 683 -6.88 14.75 7.90
N GLN A 684 -7.56 14.15 8.88
CA GLN A 684 -8.64 13.19 8.63
C GLN A 684 -9.87 13.90 8.04
N ASN A 685 -10.61 13.22 7.17
CA ASN A 685 -11.76 13.82 6.48
C ASN A 685 -12.76 14.53 7.42
N LYS A 686 -13.11 13.91 8.55
CA LYS A 686 -14.06 14.47 9.53
C LYS A 686 -13.54 15.66 10.34
N ASN A 687 -12.21 15.85 10.41
CA ASN A 687 -11.58 16.85 11.28
C ASN A 687 -10.87 17.95 10.48
N ILE A 688 -10.71 17.79 9.17
CA ILE A 688 -9.92 18.70 8.36
C ILE A 688 -10.64 20.05 8.25
N ILE A 689 -9.97 21.09 8.70
CA ILE A 689 -10.49 22.46 8.66
C ILE A 689 -10.02 23.09 7.35
N ILE A 690 -10.93 23.18 6.38
CA ILE A 690 -10.65 23.78 5.08
C ILE A 690 -10.83 25.30 5.20
N GLN A 691 -9.80 26.06 4.81
CA GLN A 691 -9.75 27.53 4.90
C GLN A 691 -9.98 28.08 6.31
N GLY A 692 -9.60 27.32 7.35
CA GLY A 692 -9.73 27.77 8.74
C GLY A 692 -9.05 29.12 9.00
N THR A 693 -9.63 29.90 9.92
CA THR A 693 -9.19 31.24 10.33
C THR A 693 -7.90 31.25 11.15
N ASN A 694 -6.93 30.38 10.85
CA ASN A 694 -5.60 30.45 11.48
C ASN A 694 -4.86 31.69 10.94
N THR A 695 -5.12 32.82 11.60
CA THR A 695 -4.55 34.14 11.28
C THR A 695 -3.05 34.23 11.49
N GLU A 696 -2.45 33.24 12.17
CA GLU A 696 -1.01 33.15 12.44
C GLU A 696 -0.18 32.73 11.20
N TYR A 697 -0.79 32.03 10.24
CA TYR A 697 -0.12 31.49 9.04
C TYR A 697 -0.49 32.32 7.80
N LYS A 698 -0.02 33.57 7.75
CA LYS A 698 -0.50 34.57 6.78
C LYS A 698 -0.11 34.31 5.33
N LYS A 699 1.04 33.68 5.08
CA LYS A 699 1.56 33.43 3.73
C LYS A 699 1.70 31.95 3.37
N LEU A 700 1.34 31.08 4.32
CA LEU A 700 1.51 29.65 4.22
C LEU A 700 0.27 28.99 3.63
N ARG A 701 0.50 28.09 2.68
CA ARG A 701 -0.51 27.31 1.96
C ARG A 701 -0.34 25.84 2.28
N LEU A 702 -1.44 25.11 2.42
CA LEU A 702 -1.44 23.70 2.81
C LEU A 702 -2.24 22.86 1.82
N ILE A 703 -1.62 21.80 1.30
CA ILE A 703 -2.26 20.82 0.43
C ILE A 703 -2.07 19.43 1.02
N ARG A 704 -3.16 18.69 1.16
CA ARG A 704 -3.16 17.27 1.51
C ARG A 704 -3.14 16.43 0.24
N VAL A 705 -2.28 15.42 0.18
CA VAL A 705 -2.27 14.43 -0.90
C VAL A 705 -2.46 13.02 -0.34
N LYS A 706 -3.28 12.22 -1.04
CA LYS A 706 -3.54 10.81 -0.68
C LYS A 706 -3.49 9.95 -1.94
N ALA A 707 -2.66 8.92 -1.93
CA ALA A 707 -2.48 7.97 -3.03
C ALA A 707 -2.43 6.52 -2.51
N ASN A 708 -3.44 6.14 -1.73
CA ASN A 708 -3.60 4.78 -1.20
C ASN A 708 -4.77 4.06 -1.93
N ASP A 709 -5.11 2.87 -1.46
CA ASP A 709 -6.20 2.07 -2.05
C ASP A 709 -7.60 2.62 -1.65
N GLU A 710 -7.66 3.78 -0.99
CA GLU A 710 -8.90 4.50 -0.67
C GLU A 710 -9.37 5.43 -1.78
N ASN A 711 -8.55 5.71 -2.79
CA ASN A 711 -9.02 6.45 -3.97
C ASN A 711 -9.81 5.54 -4.92
N PRO A 712 -10.91 6.02 -5.54
CA PRO A 712 -11.66 5.26 -6.54
C PRO A 712 -10.81 4.74 -7.70
N GLU A 713 -11.23 3.60 -8.26
CA GLU A 713 -10.79 3.22 -9.61
C GLU A 713 -11.46 4.13 -10.65
N TYR A 714 -10.96 4.15 -11.88
CA TYR A 714 -11.49 5.04 -12.92
C TYR A 714 -11.36 4.43 -14.30
N VAL A 715 -12.06 5.04 -15.25
CA VAL A 715 -11.99 4.77 -16.68
C VAL A 715 -11.90 6.10 -17.40
N GLY A 716 -11.07 6.16 -18.45
CA GLY A 716 -11.11 7.26 -19.41
C GLY A 716 -12.07 6.89 -20.53
N GLU A 717 -13.10 7.69 -20.75
CA GLU A 717 -14.10 7.42 -21.76
C GLU A 717 -13.90 8.36 -22.96
N GLN A 718 -13.90 7.79 -24.16
CA GLN A 718 -13.89 8.52 -25.41
C GLN A 718 -15.19 8.22 -26.16
N ASP A 719 -16.03 9.25 -26.33
CA ASP A 719 -17.27 9.23 -27.11
C ASP A 719 -18.24 8.07 -26.75
N GLY A 720 -18.24 7.59 -25.49
CA GLY A 720 -19.14 6.52 -25.02
C GLY A 720 -18.84 5.11 -25.55
N VAL A 721 -17.80 4.96 -26.38
CA VAL A 721 -17.55 3.73 -27.15
C VAL A 721 -16.18 3.11 -26.85
N GLN A 722 -15.19 3.91 -26.46
CA GLN A 722 -13.84 3.43 -26.24
C GLN A 722 -13.29 3.83 -24.88
N GLU A 723 -12.95 2.83 -24.09
CA GLU A 723 -12.30 3.00 -22.79
C GLU A 723 -10.77 2.98 -22.95
N ASP A 724 -10.11 4.08 -22.62
CA ASP A 724 -8.67 4.25 -22.78
C ASP A 724 -8.06 5.06 -21.64
N PHE A 725 -6.74 5.16 -21.62
CA PHE A 725 -6.01 5.94 -20.64
C PHE A 725 -6.32 7.44 -20.75
N LEU A 726 -6.42 8.07 -19.58
CA LEU A 726 -6.63 9.50 -19.42
C LEU A 726 -5.55 10.09 -18.50
N THR A 727 -5.20 11.36 -18.71
CA THR A 727 -4.24 12.09 -17.87
C THR A 727 -4.76 13.49 -17.65
N GLY A 728 -4.70 13.97 -16.42
CA GLY A 728 -5.14 15.31 -16.07
C GLY A 728 -5.55 15.43 -14.61
N VAL A 729 -6.35 16.46 -14.34
CA VAL A 729 -6.91 16.76 -13.02
C VAL A 729 -8.39 17.07 -13.19
N TRP A 730 -9.22 16.55 -12.28
CA TRP A 730 -10.66 16.79 -12.23
C TRP A 730 -11.05 17.15 -10.80
N GLY A 731 -11.85 18.20 -10.62
CA GLY A 731 -12.52 18.49 -9.35
C GLY A 731 -13.77 17.62 -9.23
N LEU A 732 -13.93 16.94 -8.10
CA LEU A 732 -15.16 16.23 -7.72
C LEU A 732 -16.07 17.12 -6.87
N THR A 733 -15.48 17.84 -5.92
CA THR A 733 -16.13 18.92 -5.16
C THR A 733 -15.30 20.18 -5.32
N ASP A 734 -15.71 21.27 -4.67
CA ASP A 734 -14.90 22.50 -4.64
C ASP A 734 -13.55 22.31 -3.97
N ASN A 735 -13.38 21.27 -3.14
CA ASN A 735 -12.19 21.05 -2.33
C ASN A 735 -11.51 19.69 -2.56
N VAL A 736 -12.16 18.76 -3.27
CA VAL A 736 -11.60 17.43 -3.55
C VAL A 736 -11.31 17.27 -5.03
N PHE A 737 -10.03 17.01 -5.36
CA PHE A 737 -9.57 16.87 -6.73
C PHE A 737 -8.89 15.52 -6.96
N TYR A 738 -9.09 14.96 -8.14
CA TYR A 738 -8.46 13.73 -8.59
C TYR A 738 -7.45 13.98 -9.69
N SER A 739 -6.27 13.40 -9.51
CA SER A 739 -5.10 13.59 -10.36
C SER A 739 -4.66 12.26 -10.95
N VAL A 740 -4.70 12.15 -12.28
CA VAL A 740 -4.34 10.94 -13.04
C VAL A 740 -3.10 11.19 -13.90
N GLU A 741 -2.11 10.31 -13.79
CA GLU A 741 -0.81 10.41 -14.48
C GLU A 741 -0.84 9.93 -15.94
N LYS A 742 0.26 10.21 -16.67
CA LYS A 742 0.52 9.63 -17.99
C LYS A 742 0.90 8.16 -17.88
N LYS A 743 0.57 7.41 -18.94
CA LYS A 743 1.00 6.01 -19.11
C LYS A 743 2.52 5.94 -19.19
N GLY A 744 3.15 5.44 -18.12
CA GLY A 744 4.60 5.29 -18.08
C GLY A 744 5.15 4.22 -19.03
N LEU A 745 6.48 4.20 -19.26
CA LEU A 745 7.17 3.23 -20.13
C LEU A 745 6.85 1.78 -19.76
N THR A 746 6.82 1.48 -18.46
CA THR A 746 6.48 0.15 -17.92
C THR A 746 5.03 -0.27 -18.22
N PHE A 747 4.15 0.70 -18.46
CA PHE A 747 2.76 0.46 -18.82
C PHE A 747 2.55 0.37 -20.33
N LYS A 748 3.45 0.92 -21.18
CA LYS A 748 3.31 0.88 -22.65
C LYS A 748 3.21 -0.54 -23.21
N LYS A 749 3.83 -1.53 -22.55
CA LYS A 749 3.78 -2.96 -22.91
C LYS A 749 2.48 -3.66 -22.46
N VAL A 750 1.60 -3.00 -21.71
CA VAL A 750 0.30 -3.54 -21.27
C VAL A 750 -0.71 -3.40 -22.40
N ASN A 751 -1.19 -4.54 -22.92
CA ASN A 751 -2.24 -4.61 -23.92
C ASN A 751 -3.61 -4.46 -23.24
N SER A 752 -4.15 -3.23 -23.23
CA SER A 752 -5.44 -2.90 -22.60
C SER A 752 -6.66 -3.30 -23.42
N LYS A 753 -6.48 -3.86 -24.62
CA LYS A 753 -7.58 -4.23 -25.54
C LYS A 753 -8.04 -5.68 -25.37
N LEU A 754 -7.23 -6.54 -24.74
CA LEU A 754 -7.58 -7.93 -24.51
C LEU A 754 -8.29 -8.06 -23.16
N PRO A 755 -9.54 -8.58 -23.11
CA PRO A 755 -10.24 -8.84 -21.86
C PRO A 755 -9.44 -9.74 -20.93
N LYS A 756 -9.32 -9.37 -19.65
CA LYS A 756 -8.52 -10.14 -18.68
C LYS A 756 -9.07 -11.55 -18.49
N LEU A 757 -10.39 -11.69 -18.42
CA LEU A 757 -11.07 -12.95 -18.13
C LEU A 757 -10.94 -13.95 -19.28
N ASP A 758 -10.76 -13.47 -20.52
CA ASP A 758 -10.51 -14.31 -21.70
C ASP A 758 -9.00 -14.54 -21.92
N TYR A 759 -8.15 -13.61 -21.46
CA TYR A 759 -6.71 -13.63 -21.63
C TYR A 759 -5.94 -13.53 -20.29
N PRO A 760 -6.09 -14.53 -19.39
CA PRO A 760 -5.60 -14.47 -18.02
C PRO A 760 -4.07 -14.41 -17.89
N ARG A 761 -3.30 -14.77 -18.92
CA ARG A 761 -1.83 -14.72 -18.93
C ARG A 761 -1.24 -13.31 -19.05
N PHE A 762 -2.04 -12.29 -19.39
CA PHE A 762 -1.53 -10.93 -19.57
C PHE A 762 -1.61 -10.12 -18.27
N VAL A 763 -0.55 -9.35 -17.98
CA VAL A 763 -0.55 -8.39 -16.88
C VAL A 763 -1.36 -7.17 -17.31
N VAL A 764 -2.33 -6.79 -16.48
CA VAL A 764 -3.05 -5.54 -16.59
C VAL A 764 -2.63 -4.64 -15.43
N LYS A 765 -2.15 -3.44 -15.74
CA LYS A 765 -1.72 -2.48 -14.73
C LYS A 765 -2.11 -1.08 -15.19
N TYR A 766 -2.68 -0.30 -14.29
CA TYR A 766 -3.05 1.08 -14.52
C TYR A 766 -2.40 1.98 -13.47
N PRO A 767 -2.08 3.22 -13.86
CA PRO A 767 -1.83 4.28 -12.91
C PRO A 767 -2.87 4.40 -11.82
N ARG A 768 -2.43 4.69 -10.60
CA ARG A 768 -3.33 5.01 -9.50
C ARG A 768 -3.73 6.47 -9.54
N MET A 769 -4.99 6.73 -9.18
CA MET A 769 -5.49 8.06 -8.94
C MET A 769 -4.91 8.62 -7.63
N VAL A 770 -4.65 9.93 -7.62
CA VAL A 770 -4.20 10.66 -6.42
C VAL A 770 -5.26 11.70 -6.08
N GLU A 771 -5.69 11.72 -4.82
CA GLU A 771 -6.56 12.74 -4.26
C GLU A 771 -5.71 13.92 -3.79
N ILE A 772 -6.13 15.14 -4.15
CA ILE A 772 -5.51 16.41 -3.77
C ILE A 772 -6.60 17.25 -3.11
N VAL A 773 -6.35 17.73 -1.88
CA VAL A 773 -7.26 18.59 -1.12
C VAL A 773 -6.51 19.85 -0.68
N PRO A 774 -6.81 21.03 -1.24
CA PRO A 774 -6.31 22.31 -0.74
C PRO A 774 -6.93 22.59 0.62
N VAL A 775 -6.12 22.48 1.68
CA VAL A 775 -6.57 22.64 3.07
C VAL A 775 -6.59 24.11 3.45
N LYS A 776 -5.57 24.87 3.04
CA LYS A 776 -5.48 26.32 3.25
C LYS A 776 -4.85 26.96 2.04
N LEU A 777 -5.50 27.98 1.51
CA LEU A 777 -4.97 28.90 0.51
C LEU A 777 -5.18 30.33 1.00
N LEU A 778 -4.58 31.30 0.34
CA LEU A 778 -4.86 32.72 0.55
C LEU A 778 -6.06 33.16 -0.30
N GLU A 779 -6.66 34.30 0.02
CA GLU A 779 -7.86 34.80 -0.68
C GLU A 779 -7.55 35.13 -2.15
N GLU A 780 -6.34 35.62 -2.41
CA GLU A 780 -5.83 35.92 -3.75
C GLU A 780 -5.39 34.69 -4.56
N ASP A 781 -5.27 33.52 -3.92
CA ASP A 781 -4.76 32.31 -4.55
C ASP A 781 -5.79 31.71 -5.51
N ASN A 782 -5.31 31.20 -6.66
CA ASN A 782 -6.15 30.41 -7.54
C ASN A 782 -6.07 28.91 -7.19
N LYS A 783 -7.15 28.37 -6.62
CA LYS A 783 -7.25 26.97 -6.20
C LYS A 783 -6.90 25.97 -7.31
N ASP A 784 -7.48 26.16 -8.50
CA ASP A 784 -7.27 25.27 -9.64
C ASP A 784 -5.81 25.25 -10.09
N GLU A 785 -5.16 26.42 -10.07
CA GLU A 785 -3.74 26.54 -10.41
C GLU A 785 -2.87 25.79 -9.38
N TYR A 786 -3.14 25.90 -8.07
CA TYR A 786 -2.40 25.18 -7.01
C TYR A 786 -2.54 23.66 -7.09
N VAL A 787 -3.75 23.18 -7.36
CA VAL A 787 -4.01 21.75 -7.58
C VAL A 787 -3.27 21.28 -8.84
N TYR A 788 -3.33 22.05 -9.91
CA TYR A 788 -2.66 21.72 -11.16
C TYR A 788 -1.14 21.73 -11.02
N PHE A 789 -0.57 22.70 -10.31
CA PHE A 789 0.86 22.75 -9.96
C PHE A 789 1.28 21.52 -9.17
N THR A 790 0.48 21.11 -8.18
CA THR A 790 0.70 19.86 -7.42
C THR A 790 0.69 18.62 -8.31
N HIS A 791 -0.24 18.56 -9.28
CA HIS A 791 -0.22 17.51 -10.29
C HIS A 791 1.04 17.57 -11.17
N LYS A 792 1.52 18.74 -11.58
CA LYS A 792 2.75 18.89 -12.39
C LYS A 792 4.01 18.52 -11.64
N MET A 793 4.08 18.77 -10.35
CA MET A 793 5.19 18.32 -9.51
C MET A 793 5.37 16.81 -9.53
N ARG A 794 4.32 16.02 -9.83
CA ARG A 794 4.48 14.58 -10.07
C ARG A 794 5.27 14.27 -11.35
N GLY A 795 5.18 15.13 -12.37
CA GLY A 795 5.92 14.99 -13.63
C GLY A 795 7.35 15.52 -13.57
N MET A 796 7.80 16.07 -12.44
CA MET A 796 9.09 16.74 -12.31
C MET A 796 10.27 15.81 -12.14
N ASN A 797 10.06 14.49 -12.06
CA ASN A 797 11.16 13.53 -11.94
C ASN A 797 12.14 13.63 -13.13
N SER A 798 13.42 13.91 -12.85
CA SER A 798 14.50 14.00 -13.83
C SER A 798 15.04 12.61 -14.21
N MET A 799 14.82 11.60 -13.37
CA MET A 799 15.26 10.21 -13.56
C MET A 799 14.41 9.43 -14.53
N TYR A 800 13.13 9.80 -14.67
CA TYR A 800 12.18 9.08 -15.49
C TYR A 800 11.44 10.05 -16.42
N GLU A 801 11.05 9.60 -17.60
CA GLU A 801 10.15 10.37 -18.48
C GLU A 801 8.70 10.40 -17.95
N ASP A 802 8.42 9.63 -16.89
CA ASP A 802 7.09 9.36 -16.36
C ASP A 802 6.77 10.18 -15.10
N TYR A 803 5.47 10.39 -14.86
CA TYR A 803 5.00 10.99 -13.61
C TYR A 803 5.22 10.01 -12.45
N THR A 804 5.64 10.53 -11.31
CA THR A 804 5.70 9.81 -10.04
C THR A 804 4.32 9.73 -9.42
N LYS A 805 4.14 8.73 -8.55
CA LYS A 805 2.93 8.57 -7.76
C LYS A 805 2.65 9.80 -6.89
N MET A 806 3.70 10.37 -6.29
CA MET A 806 3.62 11.54 -5.40
C MET A 806 4.26 12.79 -6.02
N PRO A 807 3.87 14.01 -5.59
CA PRO A 807 4.59 15.24 -5.94
C PRO A 807 6.08 15.14 -5.61
N PHE A 808 6.91 15.86 -6.38
CA PHE A 808 8.37 15.78 -6.36
C PHE A 808 9.00 15.76 -4.95
N VAL A 809 8.69 16.73 -4.09
CA VAL A 809 9.24 16.82 -2.72
C VAL A 809 8.90 15.60 -1.85
N ILE A 810 7.68 15.07 -1.99
CA ILE A 810 7.26 13.84 -1.29
C ILE A 810 7.94 12.61 -1.88
N HIS A 811 8.14 12.59 -3.22
CA HIS A 811 8.85 11.51 -3.90
C HIS A 811 10.32 11.43 -3.48
N LEU A 812 11.01 12.57 -3.35
CA LEU A 812 12.35 12.62 -2.79
C LEU A 812 12.40 12.04 -1.38
N GLY A 813 11.40 12.33 -0.54
CA GLY A 813 11.30 11.73 0.78
C GLY A 813 11.11 10.23 0.76
N GLU A 814 10.30 9.72 -0.18
CA GLU A 814 10.19 8.28 -0.40
C GLU A 814 11.54 7.64 -0.78
N LYS A 815 12.41 8.37 -1.50
CA LYS A 815 13.76 7.88 -1.82
C LYS A 815 14.68 7.83 -0.60
N LEU A 816 14.55 8.74 0.37
CA LEU A 816 15.28 8.64 1.64
C LEU A 816 14.92 7.39 2.44
N GLN A 817 13.78 6.75 2.21
CA GLN A 817 13.44 5.50 2.87
C GLN A 817 14.47 4.39 2.56
N GLU A 818 15.11 4.41 1.40
CA GLU A 818 16.09 3.39 1.00
C GLU A 818 17.34 3.33 1.89
N VAL A 819 17.66 4.44 2.58
CA VAL A 819 18.82 4.51 3.47
C VAL A 819 18.51 3.96 4.87
N LEU A 820 17.22 3.82 5.18
CA LEU A 820 16.69 3.21 6.41
C LEU A 820 16.38 1.71 6.24
N GLU A 821 16.19 1.22 5.01
CA GLU A 821 15.77 -0.17 4.75
C GLU A 821 16.81 -1.18 5.26
N ILE A 822 16.34 -2.10 6.11
CA ILE A 822 17.07 -3.31 6.54
C ILE A 822 16.13 -4.49 6.31
N LYS A 823 16.68 -5.59 5.77
CA LYS A 823 15.89 -6.74 5.31
C LYS A 823 15.40 -7.63 6.44
#